data_AF-A0A4P9UQR2-F1
#
_entry.id   AF-A0A4P9UQR2-F1
#
_cell.length_a   1.000
_cell.length_b   1.000
_cell.length_c   1.000
_cell.angle_alpha   90.00
_cell.angle_beta   90.00
_cell.angle_gamma   90.00
#
_symmetry.space_group_name_H-M   'P 1'
#
loop_
_entity.id
_entity.type
_entity.pdbx_description
1 polymer ?
#
loop_
_entity_poly.entity_id
_entity_poly.type
_entity_poly.pdbx_seq_one_letter_code
_entity_poly.pdbx_strand_id
1 'polypeptide(L)'
;MNLDEALQTFIEESSDLLTQMEEALILSEQSEEISEIVNVLFRAAHTIKGSAGLFGFDHIVSFTHVVESLLDRVRTAELELTSDLIALLMYSRDHIADLLEDMTPEPGNVSDELREKGDRLVEQLKCHLGSDESMPTKPNEDTSVAPNRTNCDQRPVRSENWHISLRFAPDILKNGMEPFSFLRYLSTYGDIDHVCTVPDAIPSEEKMDPEISYLGYELSFKSRAERSAIDSTFDFIRDGSQIRLIPPHADISEYIELITILPESNERVAESIRKCGSLTQEECRTALSEIQRVSAADRTQVSRSDIEASPPAPKSNPSERNATTVAKNGENRFIRVDSVKLDRLIDLIGELIIAGASTSMVARKIGVAELRESTSILSRLVEEVRNTALNLRMVQIGTIFNRFQRVVRDVSQELGKDIELIVEGAETELDKTVVERIADPLMHLVRNAIDHGIEPFELRRDRGKPDKGTVRLGAYHESGSIVIEVEDDGGGLDRDVILAKAVEKGLVSEGQSMSDHEVFNLVFEAGFSTAKEVSNLSGRGVGMDVVRRNIVDLRGSVELSSRLGEGTSVKIRLPLTLAIIDGFLVGIGNATYVLPLDMVVECIELAAWNQEVGDDKRYLNLRGEVMPYLRLHEHFGISGKIGKQRNVVVLNYAGEKFGLVVEKLMGEFQTVIKPMGKMLEKVQGISGFTILGGGDVALVLDVPGLMRQIVLEHEREEDTVH
;
A
#
# COMPACT_ATOMS: atom_id res chain seq x y z
N MET A 1 0.27 16.49 18.10
CA MET A 1 0.19 15.10 17.60
C MET A 1 0.29 14.18 18.79
N ASN A 2 -0.55 13.14 18.83
CA ASN A 2 -0.48 12.12 19.87
C ASN A 2 0.73 11.19 19.61
N LEU A 3 1.36 10.62 20.64
CA LEU A 3 2.55 9.75 20.48
C LEU A 3 2.23 8.55 19.56
N ASP A 4 1.01 8.04 19.65
CA ASP A 4 0.49 6.96 18.80
C ASP A 4 0.37 7.37 17.32
N GLU A 5 0.05 8.64 17.02
CA GLU A 5 -0.04 9.14 15.63
C GLU A 5 1.35 9.27 15.01
N ALA A 6 2.35 9.68 15.79
CA ALA A 6 3.74 9.79 15.33
C ALA A 6 4.37 8.41 15.09
N LEU A 7 4.07 7.44 15.97
CA LEU A 7 4.51 6.06 15.81
C LEU A 7 3.86 5.42 14.57
N GLN A 8 2.57 5.64 14.37
CA GLN A 8 1.85 5.15 13.18
C GLN A 8 2.44 5.75 11.89
N THR A 9 2.74 7.05 11.90
CA THR A 9 3.40 7.72 10.75
C THR A 9 4.79 7.12 10.48
N PHE A 10 5.56 6.81 11.53
CA PHE A 10 6.86 6.15 11.38
C PHE A 10 6.77 4.73 10.82
N ILE A 11 5.80 3.94 11.27
CA ILE A 11 5.57 2.58 10.75
C ILE A 11 5.21 2.65 9.27
N GLU A 12 4.34 3.57 8.89
CA GLU A 12 3.94 3.81 7.50
C GLU A 12 5.12 4.28 6.63
N GLU A 13 5.90 5.26 7.09
CA GLU A 13 7.10 5.73 6.38
C GLU A 13 8.17 4.63 6.25
N SER A 14 8.37 3.83 7.29
CA SER A 14 9.34 2.73 7.25
C SER A 14 8.89 1.62 6.32
N SER A 15 7.58 1.32 6.27
CA SER A 15 6.99 0.37 5.32
C SER A 15 7.15 0.83 3.86
N ASP A 16 6.93 2.13 3.60
CA ASP A 16 7.18 2.74 2.29
C ASP A 16 8.66 2.61 1.87
N LEU A 17 9.59 2.84 2.79
CA LEU A 17 11.03 2.72 2.54
C LEU A 17 11.46 1.27 2.30
N LEU A 18 10.89 0.30 3.04
CA LEU A 18 11.15 -1.12 2.81
C LEU A 18 10.62 -1.61 1.45
N THR A 19 9.50 -1.04 1.00
CA THR A 19 8.95 -1.30 -0.35
C THR A 19 9.89 -0.75 -1.42
N GLN A 20 10.38 0.49 -1.25
CA GLN A 20 11.39 1.06 -2.14
C GLN A 20 12.70 0.25 -2.17
N MET A 21 13.13 -0.28 -1.02
CA MET A 21 14.30 -1.17 -0.96
C MET A 21 14.08 -2.46 -1.75
N GLU A 22 12.89 -3.05 -1.66
CA GLU A 22 12.56 -4.27 -2.41
C GLU A 22 12.53 -4.02 -3.92
N GLU A 23 11.88 -2.95 -4.38
CA GLU A 23 11.85 -2.58 -5.80
C GLU A 23 13.27 -2.33 -6.35
N ALA A 24 14.10 -1.62 -5.58
CA ALA A 24 15.49 -1.36 -5.93
C ALA A 24 16.31 -2.66 -6.02
N LEU A 25 16.14 -3.61 -5.09
CA LEU A 25 16.82 -4.91 -5.14
C LEU A 25 16.36 -5.75 -6.34
N ILE A 26 15.08 -5.74 -6.71
CA ILE A 26 14.58 -6.44 -7.92
C ILE A 26 15.19 -5.82 -9.19
N LEU A 27 15.21 -4.49 -9.28
CA LEU A 27 15.79 -3.76 -10.42
C LEU A 27 17.30 -4.01 -10.57
N SER A 28 18.00 -4.28 -9.45
CA SER A 28 19.45 -4.54 -9.44
C SER A 28 19.87 -5.75 -10.26
N GLU A 29 18.92 -6.65 -10.55
CA GLU A 29 19.18 -7.87 -11.31
C GLU A 29 19.03 -7.71 -12.82
N GLN A 30 18.34 -6.65 -13.24
CA GLN A 30 17.97 -6.42 -14.63
C GLN A 30 18.74 -5.24 -15.26
N SER A 31 19.33 -4.36 -14.44
CA SER A 31 19.91 -3.08 -14.88
C SER A 31 21.45 -3.06 -14.79
N GLU A 32 22.09 -2.39 -15.76
CA GLU A 32 23.54 -2.13 -15.76
C GLU A 32 23.94 -0.98 -14.79
N GLU A 33 22.97 -0.22 -14.26
CA GLU A 33 23.19 0.95 -13.38
C GLU A 33 23.17 0.60 -11.87
N ILE A 34 24.05 -0.32 -11.45
CA ILE A 34 24.13 -0.83 -10.07
C ILE A 34 24.40 0.29 -9.03
N SER A 35 25.16 1.33 -9.41
CA SER A 35 25.55 2.41 -8.48
C SER A 35 24.38 3.27 -8.01
N GLU A 36 23.41 3.58 -8.88
CA GLU A 36 22.24 4.38 -8.48
C GLU A 36 21.33 3.60 -7.53
N ILE A 37 21.18 2.30 -7.81
CA ILE A 37 20.37 1.37 -7.02
C ILE A 37 20.93 1.22 -5.59
N VAL A 38 22.24 1.06 -5.46
CA VAL A 38 22.91 0.99 -4.14
C VAL A 38 22.72 2.28 -3.34
N ASN A 39 22.73 3.44 -3.99
CA ASN A 39 22.47 4.73 -3.32
C ASN A 39 21.02 4.89 -2.84
N VAL A 40 20.05 4.28 -3.54
CA VAL A 40 18.65 4.21 -3.06
C VAL A 40 18.55 3.30 -1.84
N LEU A 41 19.14 2.10 -1.90
CA LEU A 41 19.15 1.13 -0.80
C LEU A 41 19.80 1.71 0.47
N PHE A 42 20.96 2.36 0.31
CA PHE A 42 21.67 2.98 1.43
C PHE A 42 20.85 4.09 2.08
N ARG A 43 20.23 4.96 1.28
CA ARG A 43 19.37 6.04 1.81
C ARG A 43 18.18 5.48 2.59
N ALA A 44 17.51 4.47 2.06
CA ALA A 44 16.37 3.86 2.75
C ALA A 44 16.78 3.21 4.08
N ALA A 45 17.86 2.43 4.10
CA ALA A 45 18.38 1.83 5.34
C ALA A 45 18.82 2.89 6.37
N HIS A 46 19.49 3.96 5.91
CA HIS A 46 19.95 5.06 6.75
C HIS A 46 18.77 5.84 7.37
N THR A 47 17.72 6.10 6.59
CA THR A 47 16.50 6.78 7.06
C THR A 47 15.74 5.91 8.06
N ILE A 48 15.58 4.60 7.80
CA ILE A 48 14.94 3.67 8.77
C ILE A 48 15.72 3.65 10.08
N LYS A 49 17.06 3.57 10.05
CA LYS A 49 17.91 3.63 11.24
C LYS A 49 17.71 4.94 12.02
N GLY A 50 17.72 6.08 11.32
CA GLY A 50 17.56 7.40 11.93
C GLY A 50 16.20 7.57 12.60
N SER A 51 15.14 7.20 11.90
CA SER A 51 13.77 7.28 12.43
C SER A 51 13.54 6.28 13.56
N ALA A 52 14.07 5.05 13.49
CA ALA A 52 14.00 4.07 14.58
C ALA A 52 14.73 4.54 15.85
N GLY A 53 15.84 5.26 15.69
CA GLY A 53 16.58 5.87 16.81
C GLY A 53 15.78 6.97 17.54
N LEU A 54 14.90 7.69 16.83
CA LEU A 54 14.06 8.74 17.40
C LEU A 54 13.00 8.18 18.37
N PHE A 55 12.53 6.95 18.13
CA PHE A 55 11.55 6.26 18.98
C PHE A 55 12.19 5.28 19.99
N GLY A 56 13.53 5.16 20.02
CA GLY A 56 14.25 4.31 20.97
C GLY A 56 14.22 2.81 20.63
N PHE A 57 14.06 2.44 19.35
CA PHE A 57 14.04 1.05 18.91
C PHE A 57 15.46 0.50 18.67
N ASP A 58 16.18 0.21 19.76
CA ASP A 58 17.58 -0.22 19.73
C ASP A 58 17.83 -1.48 18.87
N HIS A 59 16.87 -2.40 18.81
CA HIS A 59 16.97 -3.62 18.00
C HIS A 59 16.96 -3.32 16.49
N ILE A 60 16.11 -2.40 16.04
CA ILE A 60 16.05 -2.00 14.63
C ILE A 60 17.30 -1.19 14.28
N VAL A 61 17.73 -0.28 15.16
CA VAL A 61 18.94 0.53 14.96
C VAL A 61 20.18 -0.35 14.82
N SER A 62 20.35 -1.34 15.70
CA SER A 62 21.50 -2.24 15.67
C SER A 62 21.52 -3.13 14.43
N PHE A 63 20.37 -3.66 14.01
CA PHE A 63 20.28 -4.49 12.79
C PHE A 63 20.49 -3.66 11.52
N THR A 64 19.80 -2.52 11.38
CA THR A 64 19.93 -1.63 10.21
C THR A 64 21.33 -1.07 10.04
N HIS A 65 22.07 -0.84 11.14
CA HIS A 65 23.48 -0.44 11.07
C HIS A 65 24.37 -1.49 10.37
N VAL A 66 24.12 -2.78 10.58
CA VAL A 66 24.87 -3.86 9.90
C VAL A 66 24.56 -3.87 8.40
N VAL A 67 23.28 -3.70 8.06
CA VAL A 67 22.83 -3.61 6.65
C VAL A 67 23.44 -2.39 5.96
N GLU A 68 23.44 -1.23 6.62
CA GLU A 68 24.04 0.00 6.10
C GLU A 68 25.55 -0.14 5.88
N SER A 69 26.26 -0.77 6.82
CA SER A 69 27.71 -1.01 6.70
C SER A 69 28.04 -1.92 5.51
N LEU A 70 27.21 -2.92 5.25
CA LEU A 70 27.36 -3.81 4.09
C LEU A 70 27.08 -3.05 2.77
N LEU A 71 26.00 -2.26 2.73
CA LEU A 71 25.65 -1.44 1.57
C LEU A 71 26.72 -0.37 1.28
N ASP A 72 27.38 0.16 2.31
CA ASP A 72 28.46 1.14 2.13
C ASP A 72 29.67 0.52 1.41
N ARG A 73 30.02 -0.74 1.71
CA ARG A 73 31.11 -1.44 1.02
C ARG A 73 30.78 -1.80 -0.42
N VAL A 74 29.52 -2.10 -0.69
CA VAL A 74 29.03 -2.25 -2.07
C VAL A 74 29.09 -0.90 -2.80
N ARG A 75 28.76 0.19 -2.10
CA ARG A 75 28.82 1.56 -2.64
C ARG A 75 30.24 2.04 -2.94
N THR A 76 31.22 1.66 -2.14
CA THR A 76 32.65 1.95 -2.38
C THR A 76 33.31 0.98 -3.38
N ALA A 77 32.52 0.06 -3.98
CA ALA A 77 32.97 -0.98 -4.91
C ALA A 77 33.99 -1.97 -4.30
N GLU A 78 33.97 -2.15 -2.99
CA GLU A 78 34.77 -3.17 -2.29
C GLU A 78 34.13 -4.56 -2.35
N LEU A 79 32.81 -4.62 -2.52
CA LEU A 79 32.02 -5.84 -2.67
C LEU A 79 31.16 -5.74 -3.93
N GLU A 80 31.17 -6.81 -4.73
CA GLU A 80 30.26 -6.92 -5.87
C GLU A 80 28.87 -7.40 -5.41
N LEU A 81 27.83 -6.84 -6.04
CA LEU A 81 26.44 -7.16 -5.78
C LEU A 81 26.10 -8.50 -6.45
N THR A 82 26.47 -9.62 -5.81
CA THR A 82 26.19 -10.97 -6.30
C THR A 82 24.75 -11.39 -5.98
N SER A 83 24.21 -12.37 -6.71
CA SER A 83 22.84 -12.88 -6.47
C SER A 83 22.65 -13.39 -5.03
N ASP A 84 23.68 -13.96 -4.42
CA ASP A 84 23.67 -14.39 -3.01
C ASP A 84 23.54 -13.21 -2.04
N LEU A 85 24.18 -12.08 -2.35
CA LEU A 85 24.11 -10.86 -1.55
C LEU A 85 22.74 -10.17 -1.68
N ILE A 86 22.15 -10.17 -2.88
CA ILE A 86 20.79 -9.67 -3.12
C ILE A 86 19.79 -10.48 -2.31
N ALA A 87 19.86 -11.82 -2.35
CA ALA A 87 19.01 -12.68 -1.55
C ALA A 87 19.15 -12.38 -0.04
N LEU A 88 20.38 -12.18 0.44
CA LEU A 88 20.64 -11.83 1.84
C LEU A 88 20.09 -10.45 2.25
N LEU A 89 20.17 -9.45 1.36
CA LEU A 89 19.57 -8.13 1.57
C LEU A 89 18.03 -8.19 1.57
N MET A 90 17.45 -9.05 0.72
CA MET A 90 16.01 -9.33 0.71
C MET A 90 15.54 -9.96 2.04
N TYR A 91 16.28 -10.95 2.56
CA TYR A 91 16.00 -11.53 3.88
C TYR A 91 16.16 -10.51 5.02
N SER A 92 17.13 -9.60 4.90
CA SER A 92 17.35 -8.53 5.88
C SER A 92 16.20 -7.51 5.87
N ARG A 93 15.70 -7.14 4.69
CA ARG A 93 14.52 -6.29 4.51
C ARG A 93 13.30 -6.92 5.17
N ASP A 94 13.03 -8.21 4.93
CA ASP A 94 11.90 -8.91 5.55
C ASP A 94 12.02 -8.96 7.07
N HIS A 95 13.23 -9.16 7.60
CA HIS A 95 13.43 -9.15 9.04
C HIS A 95 13.13 -7.77 9.65
N ILE A 96 13.49 -6.67 8.97
CA ILE A 96 13.13 -5.31 9.40
C ILE A 96 11.61 -5.12 9.34
N ALA A 97 10.94 -5.67 8.33
CA ALA A 97 9.47 -5.65 8.25
C ALA A 97 8.82 -6.42 9.42
N ASP A 98 9.31 -7.62 9.72
CA ASP A 98 8.82 -8.42 10.85
C ASP A 98 9.01 -7.68 12.18
N LEU A 99 10.15 -6.97 12.36
CA LEU A 99 10.42 -6.15 13.54
C LEU A 99 9.50 -4.91 13.66
N LEU A 100 9.01 -4.37 12.54
CA LEU A 100 8.05 -3.28 12.50
C LEU A 100 6.60 -3.76 12.74
N GLU A 101 6.24 -4.97 12.31
CA GLU A 101 4.91 -5.55 12.52
C GLU A 101 4.67 -6.02 13.97
N ASP A 102 5.72 -6.49 14.66
CA ASP A 102 5.64 -6.93 16.07
C ASP A 102 5.60 -5.75 17.07
N MET A 103 5.50 -4.51 16.57
CA MET A 103 5.41 -3.29 17.38
C MET A 103 4.04 -3.16 18.07
N THR A 104 3.93 -3.69 19.28
CA THR A 104 2.86 -3.33 20.22
C THR A 104 3.28 -2.14 21.09
N PRO A 105 2.34 -1.31 21.59
CA PRO A 105 2.64 -0.13 22.41
C PRO A 105 3.25 -0.43 23.80
N GLU A 106 3.60 -1.70 24.11
CA GLU A 106 4.37 -2.06 25.28
C GLU A 106 5.86 -2.20 24.91
N PRO A 107 6.76 -1.34 25.43
CA PRO A 107 8.17 -1.45 25.13
C PRO A 107 8.76 -2.68 25.83
N GLY A 108 9.15 -3.70 25.05
CA GLY A 108 10.20 -4.62 25.51
C GLY A 108 10.13 -6.11 25.18
N ASN A 109 9.19 -6.64 24.39
CA ASN A 109 9.23 -8.06 24.00
C ASN A 109 9.12 -8.25 22.49
N VAL A 110 10.25 -8.10 21.78
CA VAL A 110 10.44 -8.82 20.51
C VAL A 110 10.50 -10.30 20.85
N SER A 111 9.72 -11.14 20.16
CA SER A 111 9.74 -12.59 20.43
C SER A 111 11.16 -13.17 20.33
N ASP A 112 11.49 -14.15 21.19
CA ASP A 112 12.81 -14.79 21.18
C ASP A 112 13.14 -15.43 19.82
N GLU A 113 12.11 -15.85 19.07
CA GLU A 113 12.23 -16.39 17.70
C GLU A 113 12.70 -15.33 16.70
N LEU A 114 12.19 -14.09 16.78
CA LEU A 114 12.64 -12.99 15.92
C LEU A 114 14.08 -12.60 16.23
N ARG A 115 14.50 -12.63 17.50
CA ARG A 115 15.89 -12.32 17.90
C ARG A 115 16.86 -13.38 17.36
N GLU A 116 16.53 -14.67 17.47
CA GLU A 116 17.34 -15.73 16.87
C GLU A 116 17.43 -15.63 15.34
N LYS A 117 16.35 -15.24 14.66
CA LYS A 117 16.35 -14.99 13.21
C LYS A 117 17.27 -13.83 12.85
N GLY A 118 17.21 -12.73 13.59
CA GLY A 118 18.07 -11.56 13.42
C GLY A 118 19.56 -11.88 13.64
N ASP A 119 19.89 -12.61 14.70
CA ASP A 119 21.28 -12.98 15.02
C ASP A 119 21.90 -13.86 13.93
N ARG A 120 21.15 -14.83 13.38
CA ARG A 120 21.60 -15.66 12.25
C ARG A 120 21.88 -14.83 10.99
N LEU A 121 21.00 -13.88 10.68
CA LEU A 121 21.20 -12.98 9.54
C LEU A 121 22.41 -12.08 9.75
N VAL A 122 22.61 -11.55 10.97
CA VAL A 122 23.80 -10.75 11.31
C VAL A 122 25.09 -11.57 11.17
N GLU A 123 25.10 -12.84 11.56
CA GLU A 123 26.25 -13.73 11.32
C GLU A 123 26.53 -13.91 9.82
N GLN A 124 25.50 -14.16 9.01
CA GLN A 124 25.63 -14.32 7.56
C GLN A 124 26.11 -13.03 6.87
N LEU A 125 25.59 -11.87 7.29
CA LEU A 125 26.02 -10.55 6.82
C LEU A 125 27.48 -10.28 7.20
N LYS A 126 27.88 -10.61 8.44
CA LYS A 126 29.27 -10.46 8.93
C LYS A 126 30.25 -11.38 8.21
N CYS A 127 29.84 -12.58 7.79
CA CYS A 127 30.69 -13.45 6.96
C CYS A 127 31.07 -12.79 5.63
N HIS A 128 30.19 -11.97 5.03
CA HIS A 128 30.47 -11.23 3.80
C HIS A 128 31.29 -9.96 4.03
N LEU A 129 31.24 -9.40 5.25
CA LEU A 129 32.08 -8.27 5.66
C LEU A 129 33.56 -8.65 5.85
N GLY A 130 33.91 -9.94 5.83
CA GLY A 130 35.28 -10.40 6.07
C GLY A 130 35.69 -10.19 7.53
N SER A 131 36.29 -11.21 8.12
CA SER A 131 36.82 -11.15 9.48
C SER A 131 38.08 -10.29 9.53
N ASP A 132 37.91 -8.97 9.58
CA ASP A 132 38.83 -8.02 10.20
C ASP A 132 38.14 -6.65 10.25
N GLU A 133 37.48 -6.36 11.37
CA GLU A 133 37.66 -5.07 12.07
C GLU A 133 37.05 -5.10 13.48
N SER A 134 37.94 -5.29 14.44
CA SER A 134 37.91 -4.52 15.68
C SER A 134 38.13 -3.03 15.37
N MET A 135 37.26 -2.16 15.89
CA MET A 135 37.44 -0.70 16.00
C MET A 135 38.88 -0.24 16.35
N PRO A 136 39.27 1.03 16.11
CA PRO A 136 39.21 1.82 14.88
C PRO A 136 40.62 2.39 14.54
N THR A 137 40.92 2.79 13.30
CA THR A 137 42.03 3.72 13.02
C THR A 137 41.83 4.53 11.74
N LYS A 138 42.06 5.85 11.86
CA LYS A 138 41.93 6.91 10.82
C LYS A 138 42.65 6.58 9.51
N PRO A 139 42.21 7.18 8.38
CA PRO A 139 43.13 8.09 7.69
C PRO A 139 42.53 9.32 6.98
N ASN A 140 43.32 10.40 7.08
CA ASN A 140 43.64 11.47 6.12
C ASN A 140 42.58 12.30 5.37
N GLU A 141 42.68 13.60 5.69
CA GLU A 141 42.49 14.78 4.86
C GLU A 141 42.81 14.58 3.36
N ASP A 142 41.90 15.01 2.47
CA ASP A 142 42.22 16.16 1.63
C ASP A 142 40.98 16.81 0.94
N THR A 143 40.96 18.14 1.05
CA THR A 143 40.35 19.14 0.17
C THR A 143 38.85 19.13 -0.14
N SER A 144 38.13 20.10 0.44
CA SER A 144 37.13 20.87 -0.32
C SER A 144 37.17 22.36 0.02
N VAL A 145 36.84 23.15 -1.00
CA VAL A 145 37.28 24.52 -1.28
C VAL A 145 36.44 25.56 -0.53
N ALA A 146 37.12 26.54 0.08
CA ALA A 146 36.50 27.70 0.73
C ALA A 146 35.97 28.74 -0.29
N PRO A 147 34.87 29.45 -0.01
CA PRO A 147 34.57 30.73 -0.65
C PRO A 147 35.18 31.89 0.14
N ASN A 148 35.74 32.82 -0.62
CA ASN A 148 36.60 33.93 -0.20
C ASN A 148 35.81 35.09 0.46
N ARG A 149 36.17 35.55 1.67
CA ARG A 149 35.76 36.88 2.21
C ARG A 149 36.82 37.52 3.14
N THR A 150 37.38 38.63 2.63
CA THR A 150 37.86 39.88 3.28
C THR A 150 38.64 39.87 4.62
N ASN A 151 39.91 40.29 4.52
CA ASN A 151 40.87 40.64 5.57
C ASN A 151 40.30 41.43 6.76
N CYS A 152 40.41 40.84 7.96
CA CYS A 152 40.53 41.53 9.24
C CYS A 152 41.61 40.78 10.06
N ASP A 153 42.48 41.49 10.78
CA ASP A 153 43.67 40.94 11.46
C ASP A 153 43.34 39.74 12.37
N GLN A 154 43.72 38.54 11.93
CA GLN A 154 43.43 37.27 12.60
C GLN A 154 44.29 37.10 13.86
N ARG A 155 43.67 37.22 15.03
CA ARG A 155 44.23 36.71 16.29
C ARG A 155 43.31 35.59 16.79
N PRO A 156 43.78 34.34 16.83
CA PRO A 156 42.97 33.23 17.32
C PRO A 156 42.71 33.37 18.82
N VAL A 157 41.48 33.07 19.23
CA VAL A 157 41.06 33.08 20.64
C VAL A 157 41.71 31.91 21.38
N ARG A 158 42.06 32.10 22.66
CA ARG A 158 42.76 31.09 23.47
C ARG A 158 41.90 29.91 23.95
N SER A 159 40.61 29.86 23.63
CA SER A 159 39.69 28.79 24.08
C SER A 159 39.98 27.48 23.38
N GLU A 160 40.13 26.40 24.15
CA GLU A 160 40.31 25.02 23.68
C GLU A 160 38.97 24.27 23.48
N ASN A 161 37.84 24.91 23.82
CA ASN A 161 36.51 24.30 23.78
C ASN A 161 35.65 24.88 22.65
N TRP A 162 34.68 24.09 22.18
CA TRP A 162 33.60 24.58 21.32
C TRP A 162 32.72 25.55 22.07
N HIS A 163 32.28 26.61 21.39
CA HIS A 163 31.26 27.50 21.91
C HIS A 163 29.96 27.26 21.14
N ILE A 164 28.89 26.92 21.87
CA ILE A 164 27.57 26.62 21.32
C ILE A 164 26.58 27.65 21.85
N SER A 165 26.03 28.46 20.96
CA SER A 165 24.96 29.42 21.26
C SER A 165 23.62 28.85 20.76
N LEU A 166 22.68 28.67 21.68
CA LEU A 166 21.35 28.09 21.44
C LEU A 166 20.25 29.09 21.79
N ARG A 167 19.38 29.38 20.83
CA ARG A 167 18.08 30.02 21.03
C ARG A 167 17.03 29.17 20.35
N PHE A 168 16.23 28.47 21.15
CA PHE A 168 15.16 27.62 20.64
C PHE A 168 14.00 28.46 20.11
N ALA A 169 13.25 27.91 19.15
CA ALA A 169 11.98 28.47 18.73
C ALA A 169 11.00 28.56 19.93
N PRO A 170 10.16 29.61 20.03
CA PRO A 170 9.22 29.78 21.15
C PRO A 170 8.32 28.55 21.38
N ASP A 171 7.86 27.91 20.31
CA ASP A 171 6.90 26.80 20.37
C ASP A 171 7.53 25.42 20.59
N ILE A 172 8.83 25.34 20.89
CA ILE A 172 9.54 24.05 21.03
C ILE A 172 8.91 23.14 22.09
N LEU A 173 8.46 23.71 23.21
CA LEU A 173 7.79 22.98 24.29
C LEU A 173 6.39 22.50 23.87
N LYS A 174 5.66 23.28 23.06
CA LYS A 174 4.36 22.87 22.49
C LYS A 174 4.50 21.70 21.53
N ASN A 175 5.65 21.61 20.86
CA ASN A 175 6.00 20.51 19.98
C ASN A 175 6.54 19.28 20.74
N GLY A 176 6.49 19.28 22.08
CA GLY A 176 6.92 18.16 22.93
C GLY A 176 8.44 17.99 23.01
N MET A 177 9.22 18.95 22.49
CA MET A 177 10.67 18.90 22.49
C MET A 177 11.21 19.68 23.68
N GLU A 178 11.86 18.97 24.62
CA GLU A 178 12.44 19.59 25.81
C GLU A 178 13.88 20.07 25.54
N PRO A 179 14.21 21.37 25.72
CA PRO A 179 15.57 21.92 25.58
C PRO A 179 16.66 21.14 26.30
N PHE A 180 16.35 20.59 27.48
CA PHE A 180 17.28 19.81 28.29
C PHE A 180 17.71 18.49 27.62
N SER A 181 16.84 17.88 26.81
CA SER A 181 17.13 16.62 26.10
C SER A 181 18.30 16.78 25.12
N PHE A 182 18.41 17.94 24.47
CA PHE A 182 19.54 18.25 23.59
C PHE A 182 20.85 18.39 24.35
N LEU A 183 20.83 19.02 25.54
CA LEU A 183 22.02 19.13 26.40
C LEU A 183 22.48 17.74 26.90
N ARG A 184 21.51 16.87 27.23
CA ARG A 184 21.79 15.48 27.60
C ARG A 184 22.38 14.70 26.42
N TYR A 185 21.85 14.90 25.22
CA TYR A 185 22.36 14.22 24.02
C TYR A 185 23.78 14.67 23.65
N LEU A 186 24.08 15.98 23.76
CA LEU A 186 25.45 16.50 23.61
C LEU A 186 26.44 15.83 24.57
N SER A 187 26.00 15.42 25.76
CA SER A 187 26.83 14.70 26.73
C SER A 187 27.28 13.31 26.22
N THR A 188 26.66 12.79 25.16
CA THR A 188 27.10 11.55 24.48
C THR A 188 28.36 11.79 23.63
N TYR A 189 28.57 13.02 23.14
CA TYR A 189 29.68 13.39 22.27
C TYR A 189 30.84 14.08 23.01
N GLY A 190 30.66 14.50 24.26
CA GLY A 190 31.68 15.20 25.03
C GLY A 190 31.16 15.75 26.36
N ASP A 191 31.99 16.53 27.06
CA ASP A 191 31.66 17.10 28.36
C ASP A 191 31.30 18.59 28.23
N ILE A 192 30.24 19.03 28.90
CA ILE A 192 29.87 20.45 28.96
C ILE A 192 30.54 21.09 30.18
N ASP A 193 31.58 21.91 29.96
CA ASP A 193 32.37 22.53 31.02
C ASP A 193 31.62 23.70 31.69
N HIS A 194 30.90 24.50 30.89
CA HIS A 194 30.14 25.65 31.38
C HIS A 194 28.81 25.83 30.64
N VAL A 195 27.79 26.21 31.39
CA VAL A 195 26.45 26.57 30.87
C VAL A 195 26.05 27.92 31.45
N CYS A 196 25.70 28.87 30.58
CA CYS A 196 25.10 30.14 30.98
C CYS A 196 23.73 30.29 30.34
N THR A 197 22.72 30.59 31.16
CA THR A 197 21.36 30.84 30.66
C THR A 197 21.18 32.31 30.31
N VAL A 198 20.44 32.58 29.23
CA VAL A 198 20.14 33.91 28.73
C VAL A 198 18.64 34.15 28.86
N PRO A 199 18.20 34.89 29.90
CA PRO A 199 16.77 35.07 30.21
C PRO A 199 16.12 36.28 29.53
N ASP A 200 16.80 36.96 28.59
CA ASP A 200 16.35 38.26 28.04
C ASP A 200 15.00 38.21 27.32
N ALA A 201 14.56 37.04 26.84
CA ALA A 201 13.26 36.87 26.19
C ALA A 201 12.10 36.60 27.17
N ILE A 202 12.34 36.49 28.48
CA ILE A 202 11.29 36.26 29.48
C ILE A 202 10.45 37.55 29.65
N PRO A 203 9.14 37.51 29.34
CA PRO A 203 8.26 38.67 29.52
C PRO A 203 7.91 38.89 31.00
N SER A 204 7.25 40.02 31.31
CA SER A 204 6.67 40.26 32.63
C SER A 204 5.66 39.17 33.03
N GLU A 205 5.54 38.84 34.32
CA GLU A 205 4.71 37.74 34.86
C GLU A 205 3.30 37.64 34.25
N GLU A 206 2.63 38.78 34.02
CA GLU A 206 1.27 38.82 33.46
C GLU A 206 1.15 38.38 31.99
N LYS A 207 2.26 38.34 31.24
CA LYS A 207 2.32 37.99 29.81
C LYS A 207 3.11 36.71 29.54
N MET A 208 3.53 36.02 30.59
CA MET A 208 4.32 34.81 30.47
C MET A 208 3.42 33.61 30.15
N ASP A 209 3.64 32.97 29.00
CA ASP A 209 2.99 31.72 28.62
C ASP A 209 3.86 30.54 29.10
N PRO A 210 3.38 29.69 30.04
CA PRO A 210 4.16 28.57 30.54
C PRO A 210 4.44 27.48 29.50
N GLU A 211 3.74 27.50 28.34
CA GLU A 211 3.94 26.54 27.25
C GLU A 211 5.02 26.97 26.25
N ILE A 212 5.64 28.14 26.42
CA ILE A 212 6.65 28.70 25.51
C ILE A 212 8.05 28.66 26.13
N SER A 213 9.06 28.34 25.32
CA SER A 213 10.47 28.42 25.75
C SER A 213 11.02 29.83 25.54
N TYR A 214 11.38 30.50 26.64
CA TYR A 214 12.01 31.83 26.62
C TYR A 214 13.51 31.81 26.95
N LEU A 215 14.06 30.67 27.38
CA LEU A 215 15.44 30.58 27.83
C LEU A 215 16.38 30.29 26.65
N GLY A 216 17.40 31.14 26.50
CA GLY A 216 18.57 30.87 25.68
C GLY A 216 19.68 30.20 26.49
N TYR A 217 20.61 29.55 25.80
CA TYR A 217 21.77 28.89 26.42
C TYR A 217 23.04 29.22 25.66
N GLU A 218 24.10 29.50 26.41
CA GLU A 218 25.47 29.58 25.93
C GLU A 218 26.27 28.46 26.62
N LEU A 219 26.96 27.65 25.83
CA LEU A 219 27.67 26.46 26.31
C LEU A 219 29.14 26.51 25.93
N SER A 220 30.00 26.09 26.85
CA SER A 220 31.38 25.70 26.58
C SER A 220 31.43 24.18 26.55
N PHE A 221 31.64 23.62 25.36
CA PHE A 221 31.54 22.18 25.11
C PHE A 221 32.90 21.61 24.72
N LYS A 222 33.37 20.65 25.51
CA LYS A 222 34.63 19.96 25.31
C LYS A 222 34.37 18.64 24.61
N SER A 223 34.62 18.61 23.31
CA SER A 223 34.44 17.42 22.50
C SER A 223 35.53 17.27 21.44
N ARG A 224 35.82 16.01 21.09
CA ARG A 224 36.67 15.62 19.96
C ARG A 224 35.86 15.32 18.69
N ALA A 225 34.52 15.44 18.76
CA ALA A 225 33.63 15.18 17.64
C ALA A 225 33.78 16.25 16.55
N GLU A 226 33.51 15.84 15.31
CA GLU A 226 33.51 16.75 14.16
C GLU A 226 32.31 17.71 14.22
N ARG A 227 32.46 18.89 13.59
CA ARG A 227 31.41 19.93 13.54
C ARG A 227 30.08 19.37 13.05
N SER A 228 30.11 18.54 12.00
CA SER A 228 28.93 17.93 11.37
C SER A 228 28.15 17.06 12.35
N ALA A 229 28.83 16.27 13.18
CA ALA A 229 28.20 15.42 14.19
C ALA A 229 27.50 16.27 15.27
N ILE A 230 28.15 17.33 15.75
CA ILE A 230 27.55 18.24 16.73
C ILE A 230 26.38 19.02 16.11
N ASP A 231 26.51 19.44 14.86
CA ASP A 231 25.47 20.20 14.14
C ASP A 231 24.24 19.34 13.82
N SER A 232 24.43 18.06 13.50
CA SER A 232 23.33 17.10 13.24
C SER A 232 22.42 16.86 14.44
N THR A 233 22.91 17.08 15.67
CA THR A 233 22.10 17.04 16.89
C THR A 233 20.92 18.02 16.83
N PHE A 234 21.05 19.09 16.03
CA PHE A 234 20.14 20.20 16.00
C PHE A 234 19.30 20.29 14.73
N ASP A 235 19.45 19.37 13.77
CA ASP A 235 18.78 19.44 12.46
C ASP A 235 17.24 19.49 12.59
N PHE A 236 16.69 18.79 13.58
CA PHE A 236 15.25 18.74 13.85
C PHE A 236 14.65 20.05 14.41
N ILE A 237 15.49 20.98 14.87
CA ILE A 237 15.05 22.23 15.50
C ILE A 237 15.55 23.49 14.79
N ARG A 238 16.20 23.37 13.62
CA ARG A 238 16.72 24.53 12.89
C ARG A 238 15.63 25.49 12.42
N ASP A 239 14.44 24.99 12.13
CA ASP A 239 13.32 25.82 11.71
C ASP A 239 12.86 26.72 12.87
N GLY A 240 13.24 27.99 12.79
CA GLY A 240 12.87 29.03 13.78
C GLY A 240 13.80 29.15 15.00
N SER A 241 14.77 28.24 15.19
CA SER A 241 15.79 28.35 16.24
C SER A 241 17.08 28.98 15.70
N GLN A 242 17.75 29.79 16.51
CA GLN A 242 19.07 30.34 16.18
C GLN A 242 20.14 29.51 16.90
N ILE A 243 20.88 28.73 16.12
CA ILE A 243 21.90 27.80 16.63
C ILE A 243 23.22 28.13 15.95
N ARG A 244 24.26 28.37 16.74
CA ARG A 244 25.60 28.71 16.24
C ARG A 244 26.66 27.91 16.98
N LEU A 245 27.54 27.30 16.18
CA LEU A 245 28.68 26.51 16.62
C LEU A 245 29.96 27.22 16.22
N ILE A 246 30.79 27.56 17.20
CA ILE A 246 32.12 28.13 17.00
C ILE A 246 33.17 27.09 17.42
N PRO A 247 34.10 26.72 16.54
CA PRO A 247 35.12 25.71 16.83
C PRO A 247 36.17 26.19 17.86
N PRO A 248 36.90 25.25 18.49
CA PRO A 248 38.07 25.59 19.30
C PRO A 248 39.09 26.42 18.50
N HIS A 249 39.76 27.36 19.16
CA HIS A 249 40.73 28.28 18.55
C HIS A 249 40.22 29.16 17.40
N ALA A 250 38.89 29.34 17.25
CA ALA A 250 38.32 30.23 16.26
C ALA A 250 38.81 31.68 16.40
N ASP A 251 38.77 32.42 15.29
CA ASP A 251 39.14 33.83 15.25
C ASP A 251 38.14 34.68 16.04
N ILE A 252 38.63 35.78 16.65
CA ILE A 252 37.78 36.75 17.38
C ILE A 252 36.65 37.29 16.50
N SER A 253 36.84 37.33 15.18
CA SER A 253 35.84 37.77 14.20
C SER A 253 34.55 36.94 14.22
N GLU A 254 34.62 35.63 14.46
CA GLU A 254 33.42 34.77 14.53
C GLU A 254 32.58 35.10 15.78
N TYR A 255 33.24 35.44 16.89
CA TYR A 255 32.57 35.91 18.09
C TYR A 255 31.96 37.30 17.92
N ILE A 256 32.61 38.19 17.15
CA ILE A 256 32.07 39.50 16.78
C ILE A 256 30.79 39.34 15.93
N GLU A 257 30.80 38.42 14.98
CA GLU A 257 29.63 38.09 14.15
C GLU A 257 28.48 37.53 15.01
N LEU A 258 28.78 36.62 15.95
CA LEU A 258 27.78 36.10 16.88
C LEU A 258 27.14 37.22 17.73
N ILE A 259 27.95 38.11 18.29
CA ILE A 259 27.47 39.23 19.13
C ILE A 259 26.62 40.22 18.33
N THR A 260 26.81 40.35 17.01
CA THR A 260 26.08 41.31 16.17
C THR A 260 24.79 40.76 15.57
N ILE A 261 24.69 39.45 15.36
CA ILE A 261 23.48 38.80 14.81
C ILE A 261 22.40 38.57 15.87
N LEU A 262 22.81 38.38 17.13
CA LEU A 262 21.90 38.06 18.21
C LEU A 262 21.02 39.28 18.60
N PRO A 263 19.72 39.08 18.90
CA PRO A 263 18.77 40.16 19.16
C PRO A 263 18.97 40.87 20.52
N GLU A 264 19.76 40.28 21.43
CA GLU A 264 20.05 40.85 22.74
C GLU A 264 21.09 41.99 22.69
N SER A 265 21.23 42.73 23.80
CA SER A 265 22.25 43.79 23.89
C SER A 265 23.66 43.21 23.79
N ASN A 266 24.44 43.68 22.81
CA ASN A 266 25.82 43.22 22.52
C ASN A 266 26.72 43.10 23.76
N GLU A 267 26.57 44.02 24.73
CA GLU A 267 27.32 44.01 26.00
C GLU A 267 26.97 42.82 26.89
N ARG A 268 25.71 42.38 26.93
CA ARG A 268 25.26 41.23 27.73
C ARG A 268 25.65 39.91 27.09
N VAL A 269 25.51 39.80 25.77
CA VAL A 269 25.97 38.62 25.02
C VAL A 269 27.47 38.43 25.23
N ALA A 270 28.26 39.50 25.10
CA ALA A 270 29.69 39.47 25.39
C ALA A 270 30.00 39.06 26.85
N GLU A 271 29.19 39.50 27.82
CA GLU A 271 29.34 39.10 29.21
C GLU A 271 28.97 37.62 29.45
N SER A 272 27.93 37.10 28.79
CA SER A 272 27.52 35.69 28.86
C SER A 272 28.55 34.75 28.25
N ILE A 273 29.12 35.11 27.10
CA ILE A 273 30.23 34.36 26.47
C ILE A 273 31.47 34.39 27.37
N ARG A 274 31.77 35.52 28.02
CA ARG A 274 32.84 35.63 29.03
C ARG A 274 32.58 34.73 30.24
N LYS A 275 31.35 34.67 30.74
CA LYS A 275 30.96 33.81 31.88
C LYS A 275 31.06 32.32 31.53
N CYS A 276 30.87 31.96 30.26
CA CYS A 276 31.10 30.60 29.75
C CYS A 276 32.59 30.23 29.62
N GLY A 277 33.51 31.19 29.81
CA GLY A 277 34.95 30.96 29.69
C GLY A 277 35.47 30.95 28.25
N SER A 278 34.62 31.22 27.26
CA SER A 278 34.97 31.16 25.83
C SER A 278 35.75 32.39 25.34
N LEU A 279 35.68 33.52 26.05
CA LEU A 279 36.47 34.74 25.78
C LEU A 279 37.11 35.30 27.05
N THR A 280 38.35 35.78 26.95
CA THR A 280 39.00 36.53 28.04
C THR A 280 38.49 37.97 28.13
N GLN A 281 38.69 38.62 29.27
CA GLN A 281 38.23 39.99 29.49
C GLN A 281 38.88 41.03 28.55
N GLU A 282 40.09 40.76 28.08
CA GLU A 282 40.79 41.59 27.08
C GLU A 282 40.23 41.37 25.65
N GLU A 283 39.89 40.13 25.31
CA GLU A 283 39.28 39.78 24.01
C GLU A 283 37.83 40.31 23.90
N CYS A 284 37.02 40.20 24.96
CA CYS A 284 35.68 40.79 25.01
C CYS A 284 35.71 42.31 24.81
N ARG A 285 36.67 43.00 25.42
CA ARG A 285 36.81 44.46 25.31
C ARG A 285 37.21 44.86 23.88
N THR A 286 38.08 44.08 23.26
CA THR A 286 38.48 44.26 21.86
C THR A 286 37.27 44.09 20.93
N ALA A 287 36.53 42.99 21.05
CA ALA A 287 35.33 42.70 20.25
C ALA A 287 34.27 43.82 20.35
N LEU A 288 33.95 44.29 21.56
CA LEU A 288 32.99 45.39 21.76
C LEU A 288 33.47 46.72 21.17
N SER A 289 34.77 47.02 21.25
CA SER A 289 35.35 48.24 20.68
C SER A 289 35.32 48.25 19.15
N GLU A 290 35.44 47.08 18.53
CA GLU A 290 35.42 46.89 17.08
C GLU A 290 34.01 47.03 16.52
N ILE A 291 33.01 46.46 17.21
CA ILE A 291 31.58 46.61 16.87
C ILE A 291 31.15 48.09 16.95
N GLN A 292 31.62 48.84 17.95
CA GLN A 292 31.34 50.27 18.06
C GLN A 292 31.98 51.10 16.93
N ARG A 293 33.16 50.70 16.43
CA ARG A 293 33.81 51.36 15.28
C ARG A 293 33.06 51.12 13.98
N VAL A 294 32.62 49.88 13.72
CA VAL A 294 31.88 49.52 12.50
C VAL A 294 30.50 50.19 12.48
N SER A 295 29.79 50.21 13.62
CA SER A 295 28.48 50.88 13.76
C SER A 295 28.54 52.40 13.56
N ALA A 296 29.70 53.02 13.83
CA ALA A 296 29.91 54.45 13.61
C ALA A 296 30.19 54.79 12.13
N ALA A 297 30.74 53.86 11.35
CA ALA A 297 31.04 54.05 9.93
C ALA A 297 29.78 53.94 9.03
N ASP A 298 28.83 53.08 9.41
CA ASP A 298 27.60 52.83 8.63
C ASP A 298 26.55 53.96 8.70
N ARG A 299 26.61 54.82 9.72
CA ARG A 299 25.70 55.97 9.86
C ARG A 299 25.94 57.10 8.84
N THR A 300 27.00 57.03 8.04
CA THR A 300 27.37 58.10 7.08
C THR A 300 26.87 57.89 5.65
N GLN A 301 26.27 56.75 5.29
CA GLN A 301 25.93 56.42 3.89
C GLN A 301 24.43 56.28 3.54
N VAL A 302 23.50 56.30 4.48
CA VAL A 302 22.05 56.09 4.21
C VAL A 302 21.26 57.41 4.21
N SER A 303 21.65 58.36 3.36
CA SER A 303 20.85 59.57 3.12
C SER A 303 21.02 60.06 1.68
N ARG A 304 20.37 59.36 0.74
CA ARG A 304 19.82 59.89 -0.53
C ARG A 304 19.44 58.75 -1.46
N SER A 305 18.16 58.40 -1.51
CA SER A 305 17.41 58.19 -2.77
C SER A 305 16.02 57.61 -2.46
N ASP A 306 15.00 58.45 -2.61
CA ASP A 306 13.62 58.04 -2.87
C ASP A 306 13.20 58.60 -4.23
N ILE A 307 12.27 57.89 -4.89
CA ILE A 307 11.40 58.28 -6.03
C ILE A 307 12.17 58.38 -7.37
N GLU A 308 11.83 57.72 -8.49
CA GLU A 308 10.51 57.53 -9.14
C GLU A 308 10.53 56.47 -10.28
N ALA A 309 9.34 56.13 -10.79
CA ALA A 309 9.02 54.98 -11.65
C ALA A 309 9.02 55.22 -13.18
N SER A 310 9.02 54.08 -13.90
CA SER A 310 8.44 53.79 -15.24
C SER A 310 9.30 53.78 -16.54
N PRO A 311 8.90 52.95 -17.54
CA PRO A 311 9.75 52.30 -18.59
C PRO A 311 9.32 52.75 -20.03
N PRO A 312 9.37 51.99 -21.17
CA PRO A 312 10.19 50.86 -21.68
C PRO A 312 10.74 51.06 -23.15
N ALA A 313 11.37 50.00 -23.71
CA ALA A 313 11.34 49.53 -25.13
C ALA A 313 12.61 49.74 -26.04
N PRO A 314 12.74 49.09 -27.23
CA PRO A 314 13.17 47.68 -27.45
C PRO A 314 14.15 47.49 -28.66
N LYS A 315 14.39 46.21 -29.06
CA LYS A 315 15.03 45.63 -30.30
C LYS A 315 16.42 45.01 -30.03
N SER A 316 16.84 43.84 -30.52
CA SER A 316 16.34 42.85 -31.51
C SER A 316 17.22 41.57 -31.46
N ASN A 317 16.64 40.38 -31.67
CA ASN A 317 17.27 39.05 -31.85
C ASN A 317 17.99 38.91 -33.24
N PRO A 318 18.51 37.74 -33.74
CA PRO A 318 18.63 36.36 -33.20
C PRO A 318 19.93 35.55 -33.56
N SER A 319 20.29 34.54 -32.74
CA SER A 319 21.03 33.29 -33.09
C SER A 319 21.46 32.66 -31.75
N GLU A 320 21.31 31.37 -31.40
CA GLU A 320 21.14 30.12 -32.13
C GLU A 320 20.47 29.10 -31.20
N ARG A 321 19.77 28.15 -31.80
CA ARG A 321 19.12 27.01 -31.14
C ARG A 321 20.17 25.95 -30.78
N ASN A 322 20.18 25.52 -29.53
CA ASN A 322 20.34 24.09 -29.21
C ASN A 322 19.26 23.73 -28.19
N ALA A 323 18.34 22.90 -28.67
CA ALA A 323 17.21 22.39 -27.92
C ALA A 323 17.67 21.19 -27.09
N THR A 324 17.75 21.39 -25.78
CA THR A 324 17.54 20.31 -24.82
C THR A 324 16.16 20.57 -24.23
N THR A 325 15.18 19.85 -24.75
CA THR A 325 13.84 19.75 -24.19
C THR A 325 13.94 19.13 -22.81
N VAL A 326 14.00 19.95 -21.77
CA VAL A 326 13.59 19.56 -20.42
C VAL A 326 12.10 19.30 -20.53
N ALA A 327 11.73 18.02 -20.51
CA ALA A 327 10.37 17.59 -20.27
C ALA A 327 9.89 18.31 -19.00
N LYS A 328 8.83 19.10 -19.12
CA LYS A 328 8.07 19.54 -17.96
C LYS A 328 7.51 18.27 -17.33
N ASN A 329 8.17 17.76 -16.29
CA ASN A 329 7.52 16.92 -15.32
C ASN A 329 6.32 17.73 -14.83
N GLY A 330 5.12 17.29 -15.21
CA GLY A 330 3.92 17.71 -14.51
C GLY A 330 4.16 17.39 -13.06
N GLU A 331 4.14 18.41 -12.20
CA GLU A 331 4.04 18.21 -10.76
C GLU A 331 2.74 17.45 -10.52
N ASN A 332 2.79 16.13 -10.52
CA ASN A 332 1.72 15.31 -9.98
C ASN A 332 1.69 15.61 -8.49
N ARG A 333 0.82 16.53 -8.11
CA ARG A 333 0.54 16.86 -6.71
C ARG A 333 -0.27 15.71 -6.13
N PHE A 334 0.43 14.66 -5.69
CA PHE A 334 -0.19 13.57 -4.97
C PHE A 334 -0.67 14.07 -3.60
N ILE A 335 -1.89 13.70 -3.23
CA ILE A 335 -2.46 13.95 -1.91
C ILE A 335 -2.69 12.57 -1.30
N ARG A 336 -2.01 12.28 -0.18
CA ARG A 336 -2.27 11.08 0.61
C ARG A 336 -3.61 11.25 1.33
N VAL A 337 -4.53 10.32 1.11
CA VAL A 337 -5.87 10.32 1.71
C VAL A 337 -6.06 9.00 2.44
N ASP A 338 -6.47 9.06 3.70
CA ASP A 338 -6.84 7.90 4.50
C ASP A 338 -7.98 7.11 3.83
N SER A 339 -7.79 5.79 3.72
CA SER A 339 -8.77 4.84 3.19
C SER A 339 -10.18 5.01 3.77
N VAL A 340 -10.29 5.29 5.08
CA VAL A 340 -11.59 5.42 5.75
C VAL A 340 -12.41 6.61 5.20
N LYS A 341 -11.73 7.67 4.74
CA LYS A 341 -12.40 8.84 4.14
C LYS A 341 -12.95 8.52 2.75
N LEU A 342 -12.23 7.71 1.98
CA LEU A 342 -12.68 7.25 0.66
C LEU A 342 -13.87 6.29 0.81
N ASP A 343 -13.84 5.37 1.78
CA ASP A 343 -14.97 4.48 2.06
C ASP A 343 -16.24 5.27 2.41
N ARG A 344 -16.12 6.27 3.29
CA ARG A 344 -17.25 7.14 3.64
C ARG A 344 -17.77 7.93 2.43
N LEU A 345 -16.89 8.36 1.53
CA LEU A 345 -17.31 9.03 0.29
C LEU A 345 -18.14 8.08 -0.59
N ILE A 346 -17.73 6.82 -0.71
CA ILE A 346 -18.48 5.79 -1.44
C ILE A 346 -19.83 5.51 -0.79
N ASP A 347 -19.89 5.42 0.54
CA ASP A 347 -21.16 5.26 1.26
C ASP A 347 -22.12 6.42 0.99
N LEU A 348 -21.63 7.66 1.04
CA LEU A 348 -22.42 8.86 0.75
C LEU A 348 -22.90 8.90 -0.71
N ILE A 349 -22.06 8.49 -1.64
CA ILE A 349 -22.44 8.35 -3.05
C ILE A 349 -23.51 7.26 -3.20
N GLY A 350 -23.39 6.16 -2.45
CA GLY A 350 -24.42 5.12 -2.41
C GLY A 350 -25.76 5.65 -1.91
N GLU A 351 -25.77 6.43 -0.83
CA GLU A 351 -26.97 7.12 -0.35
C GLU A 351 -27.53 8.12 -1.36
N LEU A 352 -26.64 8.83 -2.09
CA LEU A 352 -27.04 9.76 -3.14
C LEU A 352 -27.66 9.05 -4.35
N ILE A 353 -27.16 7.87 -4.73
CA ILE A 353 -27.76 7.02 -5.77
C ILE A 353 -29.17 6.59 -5.34
N ILE A 354 -29.34 6.18 -4.08
CA ILE A 354 -30.66 5.79 -3.53
C ILE A 354 -31.62 6.99 -3.54
N ALA A 355 -31.18 8.16 -3.08
CA ALA A 355 -31.97 9.38 -3.07
C ALA A 355 -32.31 9.88 -4.50
N GLY A 356 -31.38 9.76 -5.43
CA GLY A 356 -31.58 10.09 -6.84
C GLY A 356 -32.61 9.17 -7.50
N ALA A 357 -32.51 7.86 -7.26
CA ALA A 357 -33.47 6.87 -7.75
C ALA A 357 -34.87 7.10 -7.17
N SER A 358 -34.96 7.41 -5.87
CA SER A 358 -36.21 7.81 -5.21
C SER A 358 -36.86 9.02 -5.89
N THR A 359 -36.08 10.06 -6.12
CA THR A 359 -36.55 11.31 -6.71
C THR A 359 -37.03 11.08 -8.14
N SER A 360 -36.30 10.29 -8.93
CA SER A 360 -36.69 9.90 -10.29
C SER A 360 -38.00 9.09 -10.32
N MET A 361 -38.19 8.18 -9.37
CA MET A 361 -39.42 7.41 -9.22
C MET A 361 -40.63 8.31 -8.90
N VAL A 362 -40.47 9.23 -7.94
CA VAL A 362 -41.51 10.21 -7.59
C VAL A 362 -41.82 11.14 -8.77
N ALA A 363 -40.80 11.63 -9.48
CA ALA A 363 -40.96 12.45 -10.67
C ALA A 363 -41.76 11.73 -11.76
N ARG A 364 -41.47 10.44 -11.99
CA ARG A 364 -42.22 9.60 -12.94
C ARG A 364 -43.68 9.41 -12.51
N LYS A 365 -43.94 9.27 -11.21
CA LYS A 365 -45.30 9.13 -10.65
C LYS A 365 -46.12 10.41 -10.76
N ILE A 366 -45.51 11.57 -10.53
CA ILE A 366 -46.16 12.88 -10.66
C ILE A 366 -46.41 13.23 -12.13
N GLY A 367 -45.54 12.77 -13.04
CA GLY A 367 -45.76 12.87 -14.50
C GLY A 367 -45.46 14.24 -15.11
N VAL A 368 -44.81 15.15 -14.37
CA VAL A 368 -44.43 16.48 -14.86
C VAL A 368 -43.15 16.39 -15.71
N ALA A 369 -43.20 16.88 -16.95
CA ALA A 369 -42.10 16.78 -17.91
C ALA A 369 -40.81 17.49 -17.44
N GLU A 370 -40.92 18.72 -16.97
CA GLU A 370 -39.77 19.52 -16.47
C GLU A 370 -39.08 18.85 -15.27
N LEU A 371 -39.86 18.22 -14.39
CA LEU A 371 -39.33 17.48 -13.25
C LEU A 371 -38.61 16.21 -13.71
N ARG A 372 -39.15 15.48 -14.68
CA ARG A 372 -38.50 14.30 -15.27
C ARG A 372 -37.17 14.66 -15.93
N GLU A 373 -37.13 15.75 -16.68
CA GLU A 373 -35.90 16.25 -17.31
C GLU A 373 -34.86 16.63 -16.25
N SER A 374 -35.27 17.39 -15.22
CA SER A 374 -34.39 17.77 -14.11
C SER A 374 -33.84 16.55 -13.35
N THR A 375 -34.68 15.54 -13.09
CA THR A 375 -34.23 14.29 -12.46
C THR A 375 -33.32 13.47 -13.35
N SER A 376 -33.50 13.51 -14.67
CA SER A 376 -32.61 12.83 -15.61
C SER A 376 -31.22 13.45 -15.62
N ILE A 377 -31.12 14.78 -15.53
CA ILE A 377 -29.84 15.49 -15.41
C ILE A 377 -29.17 15.12 -14.07
N LEU A 378 -29.94 15.10 -12.98
CA LEU A 378 -29.43 14.69 -11.67
C LEU A 378 -28.87 13.27 -11.70
N SER A 379 -29.58 12.30 -12.29
CA SER A 379 -29.09 10.92 -12.43
C SER A 379 -27.76 10.86 -13.17
N ARG A 380 -27.61 11.59 -14.28
CA ARG A 380 -26.35 11.64 -15.03
C ARG A 380 -25.19 12.24 -14.23
N LEU A 381 -25.43 13.32 -13.49
CA LEU A 381 -24.40 13.93 -12.63
C LEU A 381 -24.00 13.00 -11.48
N VAL A 382 -24.95 12.27 -10.91
CA VAL A 382 -24.67 11.26 -9.87
C VAL A 382 -23.82 10.12 -10.45
N GLU A 383 -24.07 9.67 -11.68
CA GLU A 383 -23.22 8.69 -12.37
C GLU A 383 -21.81 9.22 -12.64
N GLU A 384 -21.66 10.48 -13.07
CA GLU A 384 -20.34 11.10 -13.29
C GLU A 384 -19.54 11.22 -11.98
N VAL A 385 -20.18 11.65 -10.89
CA VAL A 385 -19.56 11.71 -9.55
C VAL A 385 -19.17 10.31 -9.07
N ARG A 386 -20.04 9.32 -9.27
CA ARG A 386 -19.75 7.92 -8.93
C ARG A 386 -18.53 7.39 -9.66
N ASN A 387 -18.47 7.54 -10.98
CA ASN A 387 -17.36 7.03 -11.78
C ASN A 387 -16.04 7.70 -11.37
N THR A 388 -16.07 9.00 -11.09
CA THR A 388 -14.91 9.74 -10.58
C THR A 388 -14.46 9.22 -9.21
N ALA A 389 -15.40 8.95 -8.30
CA ALA A 389 -15.08 8.42 -6.98
C ALA A 389 -14.54 6.99 -7.01
N LEU A 390 -15.04 6.14 -7.92
CA LEU A 390 -14.48 4.80 -8.14
C LEU A 390 -13.02 4.89 -8.59
N ASN A 391 -12.69 5.79 -9.52
CA ASN A 391 -11.32 6.01 -9.99
C ASN A 391 -10.37 6.45 -8.87
N LEU A 392 -10.85 7.18 -7.85
CA LEU A 392 -10.03 7.58 -6.69
C LEU A 392 -9.62 6.40 -5.79
N ARG A 393 -10.33 5.27 -5.86
CA ARG A 393 -10.03 4.04 -5.09
C ARG A 393 -9.19 3.04 -5.88
N MET A 394 -9.07 3.21 -7.19
CA MET A 394 -8.35 2.29 -8.04
C MET A 394 -6.85 2.31 -7.74
N VAL A 395 -6.26 1.12 -7.70
CA VAL A 395 -4.83 0.88 -7.54
C VAL A 395 -4.37 -0.03 -8.67
N GLN A 396 -3.15 0.17 -9.14
CA GLN A 396 -2.56 -0.68 -10.17
C GLN A 396 -2.24 -2.06 -9.61
N ILE A 397 -2.69 -3.10 -10.31
CA ILE A 397 -2.46 -4.50 -9.92
C ILE A 397 -0.97 -4.89 -9.95
N GLY A 398 -0.14 -4.16 -10.69
CA GLY A 398 1.30 -4.39 -10.82
C GLY A 398 2.06 -4.45 -9.49
N THR A 399 1.58 -3.74 -8.47
CA THR A 399 2.14 -3.81 -7.10
C THR A 399 2.13 -5.24 -6.55
N ILE A 400 1.09 -6.02 -6.82
CA ILE A 400 1.00 -7.44 -6.45
C ILE A 400 1.91 -8.30 -7.34
N PHE A 401 1.93 -8.03 -8.64
CA PHE A 401 2.72 -8.83 -9.59
C PHE A 401 4.23 -8.75 -9.29
N ASN A 402 4.73 -7.60 -8.82
CA ASN A 402 6.12 -7.45 -8.36
C ASN A 402 6.44 -8.39 -7.18
N ARG A 403 5.52 -8.54 -6.23
CA ARG A 403 5.69 -9.48 -5.10
C ARG A 403 5.76 -10.93 -5.59
N PHE A 404 5.02 -11.27 -6.64
CA PHE A 404 5.03 -12.63 -7.19
C PHE A 404 6.31 -12.96 -7.95
N GLN A 405 6.97 -12.00 -8.59
CA GLN A 405 8.29 -12.22 -9.21
C GLN A 405 9.30 -12.78 -8.22
N ARG A 406 9.32 -12.24 -7.01
CA ARG A 406 10.18 -12.71 -5.92
C ARG A 406 9.84 -14.13 -5.49
N VAL A 407 8.55 -14.41 -5.22
CA VAL A 407 8.09 -15.74 -4.80
C VAL A 407 8.37 -16.80 -5.86
N VAL A 408 8.15 -16.48 -7.14
CA VAL A 408 8.43 -17.40 -8.26
C VAL A 408 9.91 -17.79 -8.25
N ARG A 409 10.80 -16.82 -8.04
CA ARG A 409 12.24 -17.06 -8.03
C ARG A 409 12.70 -17.94 -6.86
N ASP A 410 12.20 -17.67 -5.65
CA ASP A 410 12.54 -18.46 -4.45
C ASP A 410 12.08 -19.92 -4.61
N VAL A 411 10.86 -20.14 -5.11
CA VAL A 411 10.31 -21.49 -5.35
C VAL A 411 11.03 -22.18 -6.53
N SER A 412 11.42 -21.42 -7.56
CA SER A 412 12.21 -21.92 -8.69
C SER A 412 13.54 -22.51 -8.22
N GLN A 413 14.22 -21.83 -7.29
CA GLN A 413 15.47 -22.31 -6.68
C GLN A 413 15.25 -23.53 -5.79
N GLU A 414 14.20 -23.54 -4.97
CA GLU A 414 13.88 -24.66 -4.07
C GLU A 414 13.58 -25.95 -4.86
N LEU A 415 12.83 -25.85 -5.97
CA LEU A 415 12.46 -26.99 -6.81
C LEU A 415 13.50 -27.34 -7.89
N GLY A 416 14.53 -26.51 -8.07
CA GLY A 416 15.56 -26.68 -9.10
C GLY A 416 15.01 -26.61 -10.54
N LYS A 417 13.99 -25.79 -10.77
CA LYS A 417 13.41 -25.52 -12.10
C LYS A 417 13.90 -24.15 -12.58
N ASP A 418 14.09 -23.94 -13.88
CA ASP A 418 14.38 -22.61 -14.46
C ASP A 418 13.09 -22.04 -15.05
N ILE A 419 12.56 -20.97 -14.42
CA ILE A 419 11.23 -20.42 -14.71
C ILE A 419 11.34 -18.92 -14.95
N GLU A 420 10.73 -18.46 -16.04
CA GLU A 420 10.58 -17.06 -16.39
C GLU A 420 9.13 -16.60 -16.14
N LEU A 421 8.97 -15.50 -15.40
CA LEU A 421 7.67 -14.86 -15.16
C LEU A 421 7.47 -13.70 -16.13
N ILE A 422 6.47 -13.79 -17.01
CA ILE A 422 6.08 -12.70 -17.91
C ILE A 422 4.86 -12.00 -17.31
N VAL A 423 4.97 -10.70 -17.07
CA VAL A 423 3.89 -9.87 -16.54
C VAL A 423 3.39 -8.93 -17.62
N GLU A 424 2.08 -8.92 -17.86
CA GLU A 424 1.42 -8.05 -18.82
C GLU A 424 0.22 -7.34 -18.21
N GLY A 425 0.02 -6.06 -18.57
CA GLY A 425 -1.08 -5.26 -18.05
C GLY A 425 -0.95 -4.96 -16.55
N ALA A 426 0.28 -4.80 -16.05
CA ALA A 426 0.55 -4.40 -14.67
C ALA A 426 -0.07 -3.02 -14.33
N GLU A 427 -0.25 -2.18 -15.34
CA GLU A 427 -0.93 -0.88 -15.26
C GLU A 427 -2.45 -0.98 -15.08
N THR A 428 -3.04 -2.17 -15.14
CA THR A 428 -4.48 -2.36 -15.00
C THR A 428 -4.95 -1.93 -13.61
N GLU A 429 -5.91 -1.01 -13.60
CA GLU A 429 -6.51 -0.44 -12.40
C GLU A 429 -7.61 -1.35 -11.83
N LEU A 430 -7.56 -1.62 -10.52
CA LEU A 430 -8.50 -2.45 -9.76
C LEU A 430 -8.78 -1.83 -8.38
N ASP A 431 -9.96 -2.06 -7.81
CA ASP A 431 -10.32 -1.59 -6.47
C ASP A 431 -9.36 -2.14 -5.41
N LYS A 432 -8.82 -1.26 -4.53
CA LYS A 432 -7.87 -1.64 -3.47
C LYS A 432 -8.30 -2.85 -2.64
N THR A 433 -9.58 -2.96 -2.29
CA THR A 433 -10.10 -4.08 -1.48
C THR A 433 -10.15 -5.38 -2.29
N VAL A 434 -10.36 -5.30 -3.60
CA VAL A 434 -10.26 -6.46 -4.48
C VAL A 434 -8.80 -6.89 -4.63
N VAL A 435 -7.88 -5.93 -4.83
CA VAL A 435 -6.42 -6.14 -4.87
C VAL A 435 -5.94 -6.90 -3.62
N GLU A 436 -6.27 -6.44 -2.42
CA GLU A 436 -5.88 -7.10 -1.17
C GLU A 436 -6.42 -8.54 -1.03
N ARG A 437 -7.67 -8.77 -1.45
CA ARG A 437 -8.32 -10.10 -1.32
C ARG A 437 -7.94 -11.08 -2.44
N ILE A 438 -7.57 -10.61 -3.62
CA ILE A 438 -7.20 -11.46 -4.75
C ILE A 438 -5.73 -11.91 -4.71
N ALA A 439 -4.89 -11.23 -3.92
CA ALA A 439 -3.47 -11.56 -3.77
C ALA A 439 -3.24 -13.03 -3.37
N ASP A 440 -3.96 -13.52 -2.36
CA ASP A 440 -3.81 -14.90 -1.87
C ASP A 440 -4.25 -15.95 -2.92
N PRO A 441 -5.46 -15.85 -3.54
CA PRO A 441 -5.86 -16.72 -4.64
C PRO A 441 -4.87 -16.77 -5.81
N LEU A 442 -4.37 -15.62 -6.26
CA LEU A 442 -3.41 -15.55 -7.37
C LEU A 442 -2.08 -16.19 -7.00
N MET A 443 -1.56 -15.92 -5.80
CA MET A 443 -0.32 -16.54 -5.33
C MET A 443 -0.42 -18.07 -5.36
N HIS A 444 -1.58 -18.60 -4.97
CA HIS A 444 -1.80 -20.04 -4.98
C HIS A 444 -1.89 -20.61 -6.40
N LEU A 445 -2.51 -19.91 -7.34
CA LEU A 445 -2.53 -20.32 -8.76
C LEU A 445 -1.12 -20.31 -9.38
N VAL A 446 -0.33 -19.26 -9.13
CA VAL A 446 1.06 -19.17 -9.59
C VAL A 446 1.91 -20.29 -9.00
N ARG A 447 1.74 -20.60 -7.71
CA ARG A 447 2.43 -21.73 -7.09
C ARG A 447 2.05 -23.06 -7.74
N ASN A 448 0.76 -23.30 -8.00
CA ASN A 448 0.34 -24.54 -8.66
C ASN A 448 0.91 -24.67 -10.07
N ALA A 449 0.99 -23.56 -10.81
CA ALA A 449 1.69 -23.51 -12.09
C ALA A 449 3.17 -23.92 -11.94
N ILE A 450 3.87 -23.44 -10.91
CA ILE A 450 5.29 -23.75 -10.69
C ILE A 450 5.52 -25.18 -10.17
N ASP A 451 4.76 -25.62 -9.16
CA ASP A 451 4.95 -26.88 -8.46
C ASP A 451 4.53 -28.06 -9.35
N HIS A 452 3.34 -27.96 -9.95
CA HIS A 452 2.68 -29.05 -10.67
C HIS A 452 2.57 -28.83 -12.18
N GLY A 453 2.45 -27.58 -12.63
CA GLY A 453 2.35 -27.25 -14.05
C GLY A 453 3.69 -27.44 -14.76
N ILE A 454 4.72 -26.67 -14.36
CA ILE A 454 6.03 -26.65 -15.00
C ILE A 454 6.79 -27.93 -14.70
N GLU A 455 7.19 -28.60 -15.76
CA GLU A 455 7.91 -29.87 -15.70
C GLU A 455 9.41 -29.66 -15.47
N PRO A 456 10.13 -30.64 -14.88
CA PRO A 456 11.57 -30.59 -14.75
C PRO A 456 12.27 -30.51 -16.12
N PHE A 457 13.49 -29.94 -16.14
CA PHE A 457 14.31 -29.75 -17.34
C PHE A 457 14.43 -31.00 -18.22
N GLU A 458 14.68 -32.17 -17.62
CA GLU A 458 14.82 -33.43 -18.36
C GLU A 458 13.56 -33.79 -19.15
N LEU A 459 12.38 -33.65 -18.52
CA LEU A 459 11.10 -33.99 -19.12
C LEU A 459 10.69 -32.97 -20.20
N ARG A 460 11.04 -31.69 -20.02
CA ARG A 460 10.80 -30.64 -21.03
C ARG A 460 11.61 -30.91 -22.30
N ARG A 461 12.88 -31.31 -22.16
CA ARG A 461 13.74 -31.63 -23.30
C ARG A 461 13.25 -32.86 -24.07
N ASP A 462 12.80 -33.88 -23.37
CA ASP A 462 12.21 -35.09 -23.98
C ASP A 462 10.92 -34.78 -24.75
N ARG A 463 10.17 -33.76 -24.32
CA ARG A 463 8.95 -33.29 -24.96
C ARG A 463 9.19 -32.20 -26.01
N GLY A 464 10.44 -31.82 -26.28
CA GLY A 464 10.81 -30.80 -27.27
C GLY A 464 10.41 -29.38 -26.89
N LYS A 465 10.20 -29.10 -25.61
CA LYS A 465 9.87 -27.77 -25.09
C LYS A 465 11.13 -26.94 -24.79
N PRO A 466 11.02 -25.60 -24.70
CA PRO A 466 12.11 -24.75 -24.24
C PRO A 466 12.61 -25.18 -22.85
N ASP A 467 13.92 -25.09 -22.64
CA ASP A 467 14.57 -25.45 -21.37
C ASP A 467 14.06 -24.62 -20.18
N LYS A 468 13.76 -23.34 -20.42
CA LYS A 468 13.09 -22.46 -19.46
C LYS A 468 11.57 -22.65 -19.53
N GLY A 469 10.94 -22.84 -18.36
CA GLY A 469 9.48 -22.79 -18.23
C GLY A 469 8.98 -21.35 -18.22
N THR A 470 7.79 -21.11 -18.77
CA THR A 470 7.21 -19.77 -18.81
C THR A 470 5.88 -19.76 -18.06
N VAL A 471 5.75 -18.82 -17.13
CA VAL A 471 4.49 -18.51 -16.46
C VAL A 471 4.12 -17.07 -16.82
N ARG A 472 2.92 -16.87 -17.37
CA ARG A 472 2.41 -15.56 -17.79
C ARG A 472 1.31 -15.11 -16.84
N LEU A 473 1.43 -13.90 -16.33
CA LEU A 473 0.37 -13.20 -15.59
C LEU A 473 -0.08 -12.00 -16.42
N GLY A 474 -1.34 -12.02 -16.84
CA GLY A 474 -1.96 -10.92 -17.58
C GLY A 474 -3.11 -10.31 -16.79
N ALA A 475 -3.30 -9.00 -16.90
CA ALA A 475 -4.54 -8.35 -16.49
C ALA A 475 -5.03 -7.39 -17.59
N TYR A 476 -6.33 -7.38 -17.86
CA TYR A 476 -6.94 -6.45 -18.81
C TYR A 476 -8.41 -6.16 -18.48
N HIS A 477 -8.93 -5.05 -19.00
CA HIS A 477 -10.34 -4.69 -18.89
C HIS A 477 -11.15 -5.28 -20.04
N GLU A 478 -12.24 -5.99 -19.73
CA GLU A 478 -13.16 -6.56 -20.71
C GLU A 478 -14.61 -6.30 -20.27
N SER A 479 -15.38 -5.56 -21.08
CA SER A 479 -16.84 -5.40 -20.92
C SER A 479 -17.32 -4.99 -19.52
N GLY A 480 -16.61 -4.10 -18.83
CA GLY A 480 -16.99 -3.66 -17.47
C GLY A 480 -16.65 -4.67 -16.36
N SER A 481 -15.79 -5.65 -16.68
CA SER A 481 -15.12 -6.53 -15.74
C SER A 481 -13.60 -6.46 -15.95
N ILE A 482 -12.86 -6.91 -14.95
CA ILE A 482 -11.41 -7.05 -15.00
C ILE A 482 -11.11 -8.52 -15.11
N VAL A 483 -10.36 -8.88 -16.15
CA VAL A 483 -9.94 -10.25 -16.41
C VAL A 483 -8.48 -10.37 -16.00
N ILE A 484 -8.20 -11.30 -15.10
CA ILE A 484 -6.86 -11.67 -14.68
C ILE A 484 -6.61 -13.09 -15.18
N GLU A 485 -5.50 -13.28 -15.88
CA GLU A 485 -5.15 -14.53 -16.54
C GLU A 485 -3.81 -15.03 -16.03
N VAL A 486 -3.77 -16.31 -15.63
CA VAL A 486 -2.56 -17.02 -15.22
C VAL A 486 -2.37 -18.18 -16.19
N GLU A 487 -1.33 -18.11 -17.01
CA GLU A 487 -0.99 -19.16 -17.98
C GLU A 487 0.36 -19.80 -17.64
N ASP A 488 0.48 -21.10 -17.86
CA ASP A 488 1.73 -21.84 -17.81
C ASP A 488 1.92 -22.66 -19.09
N ASP A 489 3.17 -22.88 -19.48
CA ASP A 489 3.54 -23.73 -20.62
C ASP A 489 3.88 -25.17 -20.22
N GLY A 490 3.31 -25.62 -19.09
CA GLY A 490 3.62 -26.85 -18.40
C GLY A 490 3.05 -28.13 -19.03
N GLY A 491 2.98 -29.20 -18.25
CA GLY A 491 2.49 -30.51 -18.69
C GLY A 491 1.01 -30.54 -19.05
N GLY A 492 0.24 -29.53 -18.62
CA GLY A 492 -1.21 -29.51 -18.72
C GLY A 492 -1.89 -30.53 -17.80
N LEU A 493 -3.21 -30.44 -17.71
CA LEU A 493 -4.04 -31.34 -16.91
C LEU A 493 -4.49 -32.54 -17.75
N ASP A 494 -4.31 -33.73 -17.20
CA ASP A 494 -4.77 -34.98 -17.82
C ASP A 494 -6.25 -35.22 -17.52
N ARG A 495 -7.06 -35.12 -18.57
CA ARG A 495 -8.51 -35.34 -18.53
C ARG A 495 -8.88 -36.72 -18.00
N ASP A 496 -8.16 -37.76 -18.42
CA ASP A 496 -8.51 -39.15 -18.09
C ASP A 496 -8.17 -39.46 -16.63
N VAL A 497 -7.08 -38.87 -16.10
CA VAL A 497 -6.72 -38.97 -14.68
C VAL A 497 -7.74 -38.25 -13.79
N ILE A 498 -8.19 -37.06 -14.19
CA ILE A 498 -9.22 -36.29 -13.46
C ILE A 498 -10.54 -37.07 -13.44
N LEU A 499 -10.98 -37.60 -14.58
CA LEU A 499 -12.19 -38.40 -14.67
C LEU A 499 -12.11 -39.67 -13.83
N ALA A 500 -11.00 -40.41 -13.89
CA ALA A 500 -10.81 -41.62 -13.09
C ALA A 500 -10.90 -41.33 -11.59
N LYS A 501 -10.28 -40.22 -11.13
CA LYS A 501 -10.37 -39.77 -9.73
C LYS A 501 -11.77 -39.27 -9.35
N ALA A 502 -12.48 -38.62 -10.26
CA ALA A 502 -13.84 -38.15 -10.03
C ALA A 502 -14.82 -39.32 -9.86
N VAL A 503 -14.65 -40.38 -10.65
CA VAL A 503 -15.39 -41.64 -10.52
C VAL A 503 -15.06 -42.34 -9.20
N GLU A 504 -13.77 -42.43 -8.82
CA GLU A 504 -13.36 -43.02 -7.53
C GLU A 504 -13.99 -42.30 -6.32
N LYS A 505 -14.16 -40.99 -6.42
CA LYS A 505 -14.79 -40.14 -5.39
C LYS A 505 -16.32 -40.12 -5.47
N GLY A 506 -16.94 -40.76 -6.44
CA GLY A 506 -18.38 -40.77 -6.65
C GLY A 506 -18.96 -39.44 -7.13
N LEU A 507 -18.13 -38.53 -7.66
CA LEU A 507 -18.59 -37.24 -8.20
C LEU A 507 -19.20 -37.38 -9.61
N VAL A 508 -18.83 -38.43 -10.35
CA VAL A 508 -19.26 -38.68 -11.72
C VAL A 508 -19.61 -40.16 -11.89
N SER A 509 -20.69 -40.47 -12.59
CA SER A 509 -21.10 -41.85 -12.88
C SER A 509 -20.22 -42.49 -13.97
N GLU A 510 -19.90 -43.78 -13.83
CA GLU A 510 -19.10 -44.53 -14.82
C GLU A 510 -19.74 -44.45 -16.22
N GLY A 511 -19.07 -43.76 -17.16
CA GLY A 511 -19.49 -43.64 -18.57
C GLY A 511 -20.20 -42.33 -18.95
N GLN A 512 -20.33 -41.35 -18.05
CA GLN A 512 -20.87 -40.04 -18.38
C GLN A 512 -19.94 -39.26 -19.33
N SER A 513 -20.48 -38.81 -20.48
CA SER A 513 -19.74 -37.97 -21.42
C SER A 513 -19.79 -36.50 -20.98
N MET A 514 -18.70 -36.01 -20.40
CA MET A 514 -18.53 -34.61 -20.01
C MET A 514 -17.64 -33.87 -21.02
N SER A 515 -17.93 -32.59 -21.25
CA SER A 515 -17.05 -31.69 -21.98
C SER A 515 -15.75 -31.44 -21.21
N ASP A 516 -14.68 -31.09 -21.90
CA ASP A 516 -13.38 -30.85 -21.26
C ASP A 516 -13.45 -29.75 -20.20
N HIS A 517 -14.27 -28.72 -20.44
CA HIS A 517 -14.51 -27.64 -19.49
C HIS A 517 -15.18 -28.12 -18.19
N GLU A 518 -16.19 -29.00 -18.29
CA GLU A 518 -16.84 -29.59 -17.12
C GLU A 518 -15.88 -30.50 -16.35
N VAL A 519 -15.04 -31.28 -17.03
CA VAL A 519 -14.03 -32.13 -16.39
C VAL A 519 -13.03 -31.29 -15.61
N PHE A 520 -12.50 -30.22 -16.20
CA PHE A 520 -11.56 -29.33 -15.52
C PHE A 520 -12.20 -28.57 -14.35
N ASN A 521 -13.49 -28.26 -14.43
CA ASN A 521 -14.21 -27.65 -13.32
C ASN A 521 -14.29 -28.52 -12.07
N LEU A 522 -14.14 -29.85 -12.18
CA LEU A 522 -14.08 -30.77 -11.04
C LEU A 522 -12.84 -30.56 -10.16
N VAL A 523 -11.78 -29.94 -10.69
CA VAL A 523 -10.54 -29.65 -9.94
C VAL A 523 -10.80 -28.72 -8.74
N PHE A 524 -11.86 -27.92 -8.81
CA PHE A 524 -12.25 -26.99 -7.76
C PHE A 524 -13.22 -27.59 -6.72
N GLU A 525 -13.58 -28.88 -6.84
CA GLU A 525 -14.43 -29.55 -5.85
C GLU A 525 -13.68 -29.81 -4.54
N ALA A 526 -14.42 -29.78 -3.43
CA ALA A 526 -13.83 -29.88 -2.09
C ALA A 526 -13.03 -31.19 -1.92
N GLY A 527 -11.76 -31.05 -1.52
CA GLY A 527 -10.85 -32.18 -1.34
C GLY A 527 -10.41 -32.86 -2.64
N PHE A 528 -10.75 -32.35 -3.83
CA PHE A 528 -10.23 -32.85 -5.10
C PHE A 528 -8.76 -32.43 -5.25
N SER A 529 -7.84 -33.40 -5.15
CA SER A 529 -6.42 -33.18 -5.42
C SER A 529 -5.86 -34.33 -6.25
N THR A 530 -5.09 -33.96 -7.28
CA THR A 530 -4.40 -34.92 -8.13
C THR A 530 -3.13 -35.48 -7.47
N ALA A 531 -2.62 -34.86 -6.39
CA ALA A 531 -1.44 -35.32 -5.67
C ALA A 531 -1.71 -36.56 -4.79
N LYS A 532 -0.74 -37.50 -4.74
CA LYS A 532 -0.79 -38.70 -3.90
C LYS A 532 -0.22 -38.50 -2.48
N GLU A 533 0.54 -37.42 -2.27
CA GLU A 533 1.12 -37.04 -0.98
C GLU A 533 0.78 -35.58 -0.65
N VAL A 534 0.58 -35.29 0.64
CA VAL A 534 0.36 -33.93 1.15
C VAL A 534 1.74 -33.28 1.29
N SER A 535 2.05 -32.31 0.43
CA SER A 535 3.27 -31.51 0.55
C SER A 535 3.25 -30.68 1.84
N ASN A 536 4.33 -30.77 2.63
CA ASN A 536 4.53 -30.00 3.87
C ASN A 536 4.59 -28.48 3.61
N LEU A 537 4.80 -28.03 2.37
CA LEU A 537 4.91 -26.62 2.00
C LEU A 537 3.53 -25.91 1.90
N SER A 538 2.43 -26.67 1.87
CA SER A 538 1.05 -26.16 1.77
C SER A 538 0.38 -26.01 3.15
N GLY A 539 1.15 -25.60 4.16
CA GLY A 539 0.81 -25.57 5.60
C GLY A 539 -0.37 -24.71 6.05
N ARG A 540 -1.28 -24.31 5.15
CA ARG A 540 -2.58 -23.70 5.48
C ARG A 540 -3.80 -24.43 4.92
N GLY A 541 -3.63 -25.59 4.27
CA GLY A 541 -4.77 -26.40 3.81
C GLY A 541 -5.62 -25.72 2.73
N VAL A 542 -4.99 -24.93 1.87
CA VAL A 542 -5.66 -24.18 0.80
C VAL A 542 -5.67 -25.04 -0.46
N GLY A 543 -6.82 -25.60 -0.80
CA GLY A 543 -7.05 -26.28 -2.08
C GLY A 543 -7.61 -25.32 -3.14
N MET A 544 -7.78 -25.83 -4.36
CA MET A 544 -8.42 -25.07 -5.45
C MET A 544 -9.88 -24.69 -5.11
N ASP A 545 -10.53 -25.44 -4.23
CA ASP A 545 -11.84 -25.12 -3.65
C ASP A 545 -11.84 -23.79 -2.88
N VAL A 546 -10.79 -23.51 -2.10
CA VAL A 546 -10.62 -22.24 -1.37
C VAL A 546 -10.40 -21.08 -2.35
N VAL A 547 -9.62 -21.30 -3.41
CA VAL A 547 -9.44 -20.29 -4.47
C VAL A 547 -10.76 -19.94 -5.14
N ARG A 548 -11.54 -20.93 -5.57
CA ARG A 548 -12.87 -20.70 -6.16
C ARG A 548 -13.78 -19.96 -5.18
N ARG A 549 -13.80 -20.37 -3.91
CA ARG A 549 -14.63 -19.72 -2.89
C ARG A 549 -14.25 -18.26 -2.69
N ASN A 550 -12.97 -17.95 -2.56
CA ASN A 550 -12.50 -16.57 -2.39
C ASN A 550 -12.85 -15.69 -3.61
N ILE A 551 -12.74 -16.23 -4.82
CA ILE A 551 -13.12 -15.52 -6.06
C ILE A 551 -14.64 -15.30 -6.10
N VAL A 552 -15.44 -16.29 -5.72
CA VAL A 552 -16.91 -16.16 -5.66
C VAL A 552 -17.35 -15.18 -4.56
N ASP A 553 -16.65 -15.12 -3.43
CA ASP A 553 -16.90 -14.14 -2.37
C ASP A 553 -16.59 -12.70 -2.84
N LEU A 554 -15.68 -12.56 -3.82
CA LEU A 554 -15.43 -11.32 -4.57
C LEU A 554 -16.43 -11.07 -5.70
N ARG A 555 -17.47 -11.91 -5.83
CA ARG A 555 -18.46 -11.90 -6.91
C ARG A 555 -17.84 -12.10 -8.29
N GLY A 556 -16.69 -12.75 -8.34
CA GLY A 556 -16.02 -13.13 -9.57
C GLY A 556 -16.41 -14.52 -10.06
N SER A 557 -15.94 -14.83 -11.26
CA SER A 557 -15.97 -16.18 -11.84
C SER A 557 -14.56 -16.64 -12.17
N VAL A 558 -14.30 -17.94 -12.03
CA VAL A 558 -13.04 -18.57 -12.46
C VAL A 558 -13.33 -19.60 -13.53
N GLU A 559 -12.58 -19.56 -14.62
CA GLU A 559 -12.61 -20.52 -15.72
C GLU A 559 -11.22 -21.15 -15.86
N LEU A 560 -11.18 -22.46 -16.10
CA LEU A 560 -9.94 -23.20 -16.30
C LEU A 560 -9.96 -23.88 -17.67
N SER A 561 -8.90 -23.65 -18.43
CA SER A 561 -8.66 -24.30 -19.72
C SER A 561 -7.28 -24.92 -19.72
N SER A 562 -7.16 -26.17 -20.13
CA SER A 562 -5.88 -26.87 -20.14
C SER A 562 -5.79 -27.80 -21.33
N ARG A 563 -4.57 -27.98 -21.85
CA ARG A 563 -4.29 -28.92 -22.94
C ARG A 563 -3.04 -29.72 -22.60
N LEU A 564 -3.17 -31.04 -22.70
CA LEU A 564 -2.08 -31.96 -22.38
C LEU A 564 -0.85 -31.64 -23.24
N GLY A 565 0.27 -31.33 -22.59
CA GLY A 565 1.53 -30.99 -23.24
C GLY A 565 1.61 -29.56 -23.81
N GLU A 566 0.57 -28.73 -23.74
CA GLU A 566 0.66 -27.29 -24.09
C GLU A 566 0.68 -26.40 -22.84
N GLY A 567 0.01 -26.81 -21.75
CA GLY A 567 -0.02 -26.09 -20.48
C GLY A 567 -1.43 -25.82 -19.97
N THR A 568 -1.57 -24.93 -18.99
CA THR A 568 -2.86 -24.55 -18.38
C THR A 568 -3.04 -23.04 -18.37
N SER A 569 -4.26 -22.56 -18.62
CA SER A 569 -4.67 -21.16 -18.53
C SER A 569 -5.89 -21.06 -17.61
N VAL A 570 -5.75 -20.24 -16.56
CA VAL A 570 -6.79 -19.94 -15.57
C VAL A 570 -7.19 -18.48 -15.72
N LYS A 571 -8.47 -18.25 -16.00
CA LYS A 571 -9.06 -16.91 -16.17
C LYS A 571 -9.97 -16.57 -15.01
N ILE A 572 -9.70 -15.45 -14.35
CA ILE A 572 -10.52 -14.91 -13.29
C ILE A 572 -11.19 -13.64 -13.81
N ARG A 573 -12.51 -13.58 -13.78
CA ARG A 573 -13.27 -12.34 -14.05
C ARG A 573 -13.76 -11.76 -12.74
N LEU A 574 -13.46 -10.49 -12.50
CA LEU A 574 -13.86 -9.74 -11.31
C LEU A 574 -14.64 -8.49 -11.72
N PRO A 575 -15.68 -8.10 -10.98
CA PRO A 575 -16.35 -6.82 -11.21
C PRO A 575 -15.42 -5.65 -10.87
N LEU A 576 -15.60 -4.50 -11.52
CA LEU A 576 -14.81 -3.29 -11.21
C LEU A 576 -15.01 -2.80 -9.77
N THR A 577 -16.16 -3.07 -9.14
CA THR A 577 -16.46 -2.66 -7.77
C THR A 577 -17.29 -3.70 -7.03
N LEU A 578 -17.01 -3.89 -5.74
CA LEU A 578 -17.73 -4.83 -4.89
C LEU A 578 -19.03 -4.25 -4.30
N ALA A 579 -19.16 -2.92 -4.25
CA ALA A 579 -20.25 -2.26 -3.53
C ALA A 579 -21.50 -2.07 -4.38
N ILE A 580 -21.38 -2.05 -5.71
CA ILE A 580 -22.48 -1.71 -6.62
C ILE A 580 -22.70 -2.88 -7.57
N ILE A 581 -23.95 -3.31 -7.71
CA ILE A 581 -24.34 -4.29 -8.73
C ILE A 581 -25.43 -3.74 -9.63
N ASP A 582 -25.41 -4.21 -10.87
CA ASP A 582 -26.57 -4.16 -11.73
C ASP A 582 -27.48 -5.33 -11.35
N GLY A 583 -28.63 -4.99 -10.79
CA GLY A 583 -29.61 -5.94 -10.29
C GLY A 583 -30.82 -6.05 -11.20
N PHE A 584 -31.44 -7.22 -11.21
CA PHE A 584 -32.76 -7.46 -11.77
C PHE A 584 -33.75 -7.64 -10.63
N LEU A 585 -34.72 -6.73 -10.56
CA LEU A 585 -35.62 -6.60 -9.43
C LEU A 585 -36.86 -7.48 -9.63
N VAL A 586 -37.13 -8.34 -8.65
CA VAL A 586 -38.25 -9.31 -8.69
C VAL A 586 -39.07 -9.24 -7.40
N GLY A 587 -40.37 -9.48 -7.50
CA GLY A 587 -41.31 -9.38 -6.40
C GLY A 587 -42.02 -10.70 -6.10
N ILE A 588 -42.16 -11.02 -4.81
CA ILE A 588 -42.90 -12.18 -4.31
C ILE A 588 -43.77 -11.73 -3.14
N GLY A 589 -45.10 -11.74 -3.33
CA GLY A 589 -46.02 -11.17 -2.36
C GLY A 589 -45.74 -9.67 -2.12
N ASN A 590 -45.35 -9.35 -0.88
CA ASN A 590 -44.95 -8.00 -0.47
C ASN A 590 -43.43 -7.82 -0.39
N ALA A 591 -42.64 -8.88 -0.57
CA ALA A 591 -41.19 -8.84 -0.49
C ALA A 591 -40.58 -8.56 -1.87
N THR A 592 -39.47 -7.82 -1.88
CA THR A 592 -38.72 -7.50 -3.08
C THR A 592 -37.31 -8.09 -2.99
N TYR A 593 -36.86 -8.66 -4.09
CA TYR A 593 -35.57 -9.32 -4.21
C TYR A 593 -34.79 -8.77 -5.40
N VAL A 594 -33.47 -8.86 -5.34
CA VAL A 594 -32.55 -8.42 -6.39
C VAL A 594 -31.69 -9.61 -6.81
N LEU A 595 -31.66 -9.88 -8.11
CA LEU A 595 -30.80 -10.87 -8.75
C LEU A 595 -29.66 -10.17 -9.47
N PRO A 596 -28.41 -10.64 -9.42
CA PRO A 596 -27.34 -10.11 -10.28
C PRO A 596 -27.74 -10.24 -11.76
N LEU A 597 -27.69 -9.14 -12.51
CA LEU A 597 -28.18 -9.09 -13.90
C LEU A 597 -27.34 -9.95 -14.85
N ASP A 598 -26.04 -10.07 -14.59
CA ASP A 598 -25.08 -10.92 -15.29
C ASP A 598 -25.45 -12.41 -15.27
N MET A 599 -26.17 -12.84 -14.23
CA MET A 599 -26.65 -14.22 -14.10
C MET A 599 -28.01 -14.45 -14.75
N VAL A 600 -28.73 -13.40 -15.16
CA VAL A 600 -30.08 -13.50 -15.75
C VAL A 600 -29.97 -13.71 -17.27
N VAL A 601 -30.49 -14.84 -17.75
CA VAL A 601 -30.50 -15.18 -19.18
C VAL A 601 -31.76 -14.69 -19.86
N GLU A 602 -32.93 -15.12 -19.38
CA GLU A 602 -34.24 -14.73 -19.93
C GLU A 602 -35.36 -14.79 -18.88
N CYS A 603 -36.48 -14.13 -19.14
CA CYS A 603 -37.68 -14.16 -18.29
C CYS A 603 -38.87 -14.70 -19.08
N ILE A 604 -39.63 -15.63 -18.49
CA ILE A 604 -40.69 -16.39 -19.16
C ILE A 604 -41.94 -16.41 -18.30
N GLU A 605 -43.13 -16.29 -18.89
CA GLU A 605 -44.38 -16.44 -18.17
C GLU A 605 -44.78 -17.93 -18.06
N LEU A 606 -44.91 -18.44 -16.83
CA LEU A 606 -45.22 -19.85 -16.53
C LEU A 606 -46.64 -20.24 -16.99
N ALA A 607 -47.55 -19.28 -17.13
CA ALA A 607 -48.95 -19.52 -17.50
C ALA A 607 -49.11 -20.19 -18.88
N ALA A 608 -48.07 -20.19 -19.72
CA ALA A 608 -48.10 -20.79 -21.05
C ALA A 608 -47.78 -22.30 -21.09
N TRP A 609 -47.15 -22.89 -20.06
CA TRP A 609 -46.55 -24.24 -20.16
C TRP A 609 -47.16 -25.32 -19.26
N ASN A 610 -48.12 -24.95 -18.41
CA ASN A 610 -48.55 -25.78 -17.29
C ASN A 610 -49.68 -26.79 -17.59
N GLN A 611 -49.78 -27.33 -18.82
CA GLN A 611 -50.80 -28.36 -19.13
C GLN A 611 -50.31 -29.81 -19.08
N GLU A 612 -49.00 -30.11 -19.08
CA GLU A 612 -48.54 -31.50 -19.27
C GLU A 612 -47.56 -32.06 -18.23
N VAL A 613 -47.12 -31.30 -17.23
CA VAL A 613 -46.19 -31.81 -16.20
C VAL A 613 -46.86 -31.74 -14.84
N GLY A 614 -47.07 -32.91 -14.23
CA GLY A 614 -47.76 -33.05 -12.94
C GLY A 614 -47.17 -32.20 -11.82
N ASP A 615 -48.03 -31.80 -10.88
CA ASP A 615 -47.82 -30.85 -9.78
C ASP A 615 -46.63 -31.17 -8.84
N ASP A 616 -46.04 -32.35 -8.99
CA ASP A 616 -44.96 -32.93 -8.18
C ASP A 616 -43.56 -32.80 -8.81
N LYS A 617 -43.45 -32.35 -10.06
CA LYS A 617 -42.14 -32.27 -10.75
C LYS A 617 -41.60 -30.83 -10.75
N ARG A 618 -40.46 -30.63 -10.09
CA ARG A 618 -39.67 -29.39 -10.02
C ARG A 618 -38.91 -29.05 -11.32
N TYR A 619 -39.38 -29.54 -12.45
CA TYR A 619 -38.74 -29.41 -13.76
C TYR A 619 -39.62 -28.67 -14.75
N LEU A 620 -38.98 -27.84 -15.56
CA LEU A 620 -39.59 -27.06 -16.64
C LEU A 620 -38.89 -27.41 -17.94
N ASN A 621 -39.64 -27.75 -18.99
CA ASN A 621 -39.05 -27.96 -20.32
C ASN A 621 -38.93 -26.62 -21.06
N LEU A 622 -37.70 -26.10 -21.15
CA LEU A 622 -37.33 -24.89 -21.86
C LEU A 622 -36.83 -25.22 -23.27
N ARG A 623 -37.73 -25.12 -24.27
CA ARG A 623 -37.39 -25.33 -25.70
C ARG A 623 -36.70 -26.68 -26.01
N GLY A 624 -37.02 -27.73 -25.25
CA GLY A 624 -36.44 -29.07 -25.40
C GLY A 624 -35.40 -29.42 -24.33
N GLU A 625 -34.90 -28.45 -23.57
CA GLU A 625 -34.00 -28.67 -22.42
C GLU A 625 -34.81 -28.78 -21.13
N VAL A 626 -34.62 -29.86 -20.37
CA VAL A 626 -35.23 -30.01 -19.04
C VAL A 626 -34.42 -29.18 -18.05
N MET A 627 -35.06 -28.20 -17.42
CA MET A 627 -34.43 -27.27 -16.50
C MET A 627 -35.10 -27.37 -15.12
N PRO A 628 -34.35 -27.52 -14.02
CA PRO A 628 -34.90 -27.45 -12.68
C PRO A 628 -35.37 -26.02 -12.37
N TYR A 629 -36.42 -25.88 -11.57
CA TYR A 629 -36.86 -24.58 -11.09
C TYR A 629 -37.18 -24.60 -9.59
N LEU A 630 -36.91 -23.48 -8.93
CA LEU A 630 -37.19 -23.27 -7.52
C LEU A 630 -38.33 -22.25 -7.35
N ARG A 631 -39.28 -22.61 -6.51
CA ARG A 631 -40.37 -21.73 -6.08
C ARG A 631 -39.89 -20.90 -4.89
N LEU A 632 -39.45 -19.67 -5.16
CA LEU A 632 -38.91 -18.81 -4.10
C LEU A 632 -39.88 -18.55 -2.94
N HIS A 633 -41.19 -18.56 -3.20
CA HIS A 633 -42.22 -18.43 -2.14
C HIS A 633 -42.24 -19.62 -1.17
N GLU A 634 -42.10 -20.85 -1.67
CA GLU A 634 -42.02 -22.07 -0.86
C GLU A 634 -40.68 -22.11 -0.12
N HIS A 635 -39.59 -21.81 -0.83
CA HIS A 635 -38.23 -21.84 -0.28
C HIS A 635 -38.05 -20.90 0.93
N PHE A 636 -38.51 -19.65 0.82
CA PHE A 636 -38.42 -18.69 1.93
C PHE A 636 -39.60 -18.75 2.91
N GLY A 637 -40.52 -19.71 2.76
CA GLY A 637 -41.68 -19.87 3.64
C GLY A 637 -42.61 -18.65 3.65
N ILE A 638 -42.71 -17.93 2.53
CA ILE A 638 -43.46 -16.67 2.44
C ILE A 638 -44.96 -16.98 2.46
N SER A 639 -45.60 -16.68 3.59
CA SER A 639 -47.04 -16.84 3.75
C SER A 639 -47.79 -15.71 3.04
N GLY A 640 -48.53 -16.01 1.96
CA GLY A 640 -49.29 -15.01 1.22
C GLY A 640 -50.24 -15.58 0.15
N LYS A 641 -51.20 -14.77 -0.31
CA LYS A 641 -52.03 -15.10 -1.48
C LYS A 641 -51.16 -15.02 -2.73
N ILE A 642 -50.76 -16.18 -3.24
CA ILE A 642 -49.94 -16.27 -4.44
C ILE A 642 -50.71 -15.69 -5.64
N GLY A 643 -50.09 -14.78 -6.37
CA GLY A 643 -50.64 -14.19 -7.60
C GLY A 643 -50.90 -15.25 -8.67
N LYS A 644 -51.93 -15.05 -9.52
CA LYS A 644 -52.22 -15.96 -10.64
C LYS A 644 -51.15 -15.93 -11.73
N GLN A 645 -50.42 -14.82 -11.85
CA GLN A 645 -49.30 -14.70 -12.78
C GLN A 645 -48.03 -15.18 -12.10
N ARG A 646 -47.36 -16.13 -12.74
CA ARG A 646 -46.08 -16.67 -12.31
C ARG A 646 -45.11 -16.48 -13.46
N ASN A 647 -43.98 -15.87 -13.18
CA ASN A 647 -42.88 -15.69 -14.11
C ASN A 647 -41.72 -16.56 -13.64
N VAL A 648 -40.96 -17.09 -14.58
CA VAL A 648 -39.72 -17.82 -14.35
C VAL A 648 -38.60 -16.93 -14.83
N VAL A 649 -37.69 -16.58 -13.92
CA VAL A 649 -36.42 -15.96 -14.27
C VAL A 649 -35.42 -17.07 -14.47
N VAL A 650 -34.94 -17.23 -15.70
CA VAL A 650 -33.92 -18.22 -16.06
C VAL A 650 -32.56 -17.64 -15.71
N LEU A 651 -31.86 -18.32 -14.81
CA LEU A 651 -30.51 -17.99 -14.39
C LEU A 651 -29.52 -18.98 -14.97
N ASN A 652 -28.29 -18.51 -15.20
CA ASN A 652 -27.16 -19.34 -15.57
C ASN A 652 -26.04 -19.14 -14.56
N TYR A 653 -25.59 -20.23 -13.95
CA TYR A 653 -24.43 -20.23 -13.06
C TYR A 653 -23.58 -21.47 -13.35
N ALA A 654 -22.28 -21.26 -13.53
CA ALA A 654 -21.31 -22.32 -13.85
C ALA A 654 -21.69 -23.20 -15.07
N GLY A 655 -22.46 -22.67 -16.02
CA GLY A 655 -22.90 -23.38 -17.24
C GLY A 655 -24.23 -24.13 -17.08
N GLU A 656 -24.76 -24.22 -15.86
CA GLU A 656 -26.05 -24.84 -15.61
C GLU A 656 -27.16 -23.80 -15.53
N LYS A 657 -28.30 -24.12 -16.16
CA LYS A 657 -29.49 -23.26 -16.17
C LYS A 657 -30.48 -23.73 -15.11
N PHE A 658 -31.00 -22.80 -14.34
CA PHE A 658 -32.11 -23.07 -13.42
C PHE A 658 -33.10 -21.90 -13.37
N GLY A 659 -34.35 -22.20 -13.03
CA GLY A 659 -35.43 -21.23 -13.01
C GLY A 659 -35.77 -20.77 -11.61
N LEU A 660 -35.98 -19.48 -11.40
CA LEU A 660 -36.60 -18.95 -10.18
C LEU A 660 -38.02 -18.48 -10.48
N VAL A 661 -39.00 -19.07 -9.81
CA VAL A 661 -40.41 -18.68 -9.95
C VAL A 661 -40.71 -17.48 -9.07
N VAL A 662 -41.08 -16.37 -9.70
CA VAL A 662 -41.42 -15.09 -9.09
C VAL A 662 -42.81 -14.63 -9.54
N GLU A 663 -43.41 -13.70 -8.82
CA GLU A 663 -44.74 -13.17 -9.18
C GLU A 663 -44.64 -11.95 -10.09
N LYS A 664 -43.75 -11.02 -9.74
CA LYS A 664 -43.61 -9.73 -10.44
C LYS A 664 -42.18 -9.54 -10.94
N LEU A 665 -42.07 -9.07 -12.17
CA LEU A 665 -40.81 -8.60 -12.76
C LEU A 665 -40.84 -7.07 -12.72
N MET A 666 -39.89 -6.45 -12.04
CA MET A 666 -39.82 -5.00 -11.86
C MET A 666 -38.72 -4.36 -12.73
N GLY A 667 -37.87 -5.17 -13.35
CA GLY A 667 -36.87 -4.75 -14.35
C GLY A 667 -35.49 -4.52 -13.78
N GLU A 668 -34.61 -3.95 -14.60
CA GLU A 668 -33.24 -3.60 -14.23
C GLU A 668 -33.18 -2.46 -13.22
N PHE A 669 -32.29 -2.60 -12.25
CA PHE A 669 -32.08 -1.64 -11.17
C PHE A 669 -30.65 -1.73 -10.64
N GLN A 670 -29.92 -0.63 -10.77
CA GLN A 670 -28.58 -0.52 -10.22
C GLN A 670 -28.63 -0.14 -8.74
N THR A 671 -27.84 -0.80 -7.91
CA THR A 671 -27.97 -0.63 -6.47
C THR A 671 -26.69 -0.89 -5.68
N VAL A 672 -26.59 -0.25 -4.52
CA VAL A 672 -25.48 -0.47 -3.57
C VAL A 672 -25.86 -1.59 -2.62
N ILE A 673 -25.01 -2.60 -2.56
CA ILE A 673 -25.20 -3.73 -1.67
C ILE A 673 -24.58 -3.39 -0.33
N LYS A 674 -25.40 -3.55 0.71
CA LYS A 674 -24.94 -3.52 2.09
C LYS A 674 -24.81 -4.96 2.60
N PRO A 675 -23.69 -5.31 3.26
CA PRO A 675 -23.51 -6.64 3.83
C PRO A 675 -24.54 -6.88 4.94
N MET A 676 -24.97 -8.14 5.07
CA MET A 676 -25.77 -8.57 6.21
C MET A 676 -24.95 -8.44 7.49
N GLY A 677 -25.53 -7.90 8.57
CA GLY A 677 -24.83 -7.83 9.87
C GLY A 677 -24.46 -9.22 10.39
N LYS A 678 -23.47 -9.31 11.29
CA LYS A 678 -22.89 -10.59 11.81
C LYS A 678 -23.91 -11.62 12.31
N MET A 679 -25.11 -11.20 12.72
CA MET A 679 -26.18 -12.13 13.14
C MET A 679 -26.87 -12.86 11.98
N LEU A 680 -26.83 -12.30 10.77
CA LEU A 680 -27.51 -12.80 9.58
C LEU A 680 -26.55 -13.42 8.56
N GLU A 681 -25.26 -13.50 8.89
CA GLU A 681 -24.21 -14.08 8.02
C GLU A 681 -24.43 -15.57 7.72
N LYS A 682 -25.21 -16.27 8.54
CA LYS A 682 -25.55 -17.69 8.35
C LYS A 682 -26.80 -17.93 7.50
N VAL A 683 -27.49 -16.89 7.05
CA VAL A 683 -28.71 -17.05 6.25
C VAL A 683 -28.32 -17.49 4.84
N GLN A 684 -28.73 -18.71 4.45
CA GLN A 684 -28.48 -19.24 3.12
C GLN A 684 -29.46 -18.63 2.10
N GLY A 685 -28.99 -18.45 0.86
CA GLY A 685 -29.80 -17.92 -0.24
C GLY A 685 -29.87 -16.39 -0.33
N ILE A 686 -29.21 -15.65 0.57
CA ILE A 686 -29.16 -14.19 0.58
C ILE A 686 -27.70 -13.73 0.72
N SER A 687 -27.22 -12.89 -0.20
CA SER A 687 -25.86 -12.36 -0.21
C SER A 687 -25.75 -10.96 0.42
N GLY A 688 -26.87 -10.26 0.59
CA GLY A 688 -26.88 -8.90 1.11
C GLY A 688 -28.27 -8.26 1.07
N PHE A 689 -28.32 -6.95 1.31
CA PHE A 689 -29.53 -6.16 1.12
C PHE A 689 -29.22 -4.84 0.44
N THR A 690 -30.26 -4.24 -0.11
CA THR A 690 -30.24 -2.87 -0.59
C THR A 690 -31.49 -2.13 -0.13
N ILE A 691 -31.44 -0.80 -0.21
CA ILE A 691 -32.56 0.10 0.05
C ILE A 691 -33.02 0.64 -1.29
N LEU A 692 -34.28 0.39 -1.64
CA LEU A 692 -34.91 0.91 -2.84
C LEU A 692 -35.17 2.41 -2.69
N GLY A 693 -35.39 3.11 -3.81
CA GLY A 693 -35.75 4.53 -3.77
C GLY A 693 -37.01 4.83 -2.94
N GLY A 694 -37.90 3.86 -2.73
CA GLY A 694 -39.07 4.01 -1.84
C GLY A 694 -38.75 3.99 -0.34
N GLY A 695 -37.51 3.65 0.05
CA GLY A 695 -37.12 3.34 1.42
C GLY A 695 -37.36 1.87 1.82
N ASP A 696 -38.03 1.10 0.97
CA ASP A 696 -38.24 -0.33 1.16
C ASP A 696 -36.93 -1.10 1.03
N VAL A 697 -36.77 -2.15 1.83
CA VAL A 697 -35.59 -3.03 1.78
C VAL A 697 -35.82 -4.12 0.74
N ALA A 698 -34.84 -4.32 -0.14
CA ALA A 698 -34.79 -5.46 -1.06
C ALA A 698 -33.60 -6.36 -0.72
N LEU A 699 -33.83 -7.68 -0.73
CA LEU A 699 -32.79 -8.66 -0.41
C LEU A 699 -32.08 -9.09 -1.69
N VAL A 700 -30.74 -9.10 -1.67
CA VAL A 700 -29.93 -9.58 -2.79
C VAL A 700 -29.79 -11.08 -2.66
N LEU A 701 -30.24 -11.83 -3.67
CA LEU A 701 -30.23 -13.29 -3.65
C LEU A 701 -28.82 -13.82 -3.91
N ASP A 702 -28.46 -14.89 -3.21
CA ASP A 702 -27.25 -15.68 -3.46
C ASP A 702 -27.58 -16.80 -4.45
N VAL A 703 -27.43 -16.51 -5.74
CA VAL A 703 -27.70 -17.43 -6.86
C VAL A 703 -26.87 -18.72 -6.74
N PRO A 704 -25.54 -18.69 -6.48
CA PRO A 704 -24.75 -19.89 -6.20
C PRO A 704 -25.29 -20.74 -5.04
N GLY A 705 -25.66 -20.10 -3.93
CA GLY A 705 -26.22 -20.78 -2.76
C GLY A 705 -27.54 -21.48 -3.06
N LEU A 706 -28.43 -20.80 -3.79
CA LEU A 706 -29.72 -21.36 -4.21
C LEU A 706 -29.53 -22.56 -5.15
N MET A 707 -28.59 -22.48 -6.11
CA MET A 707 -28.32 -23.59 -7.01
C MET A 707 -27.83 -24.84 -6.26
N ARG A 708 -26.91 -24.69 -5.30
CA ARG A 708 -26.44 -25.83 -4.48
C ARG A 708 -27.56 -26.51 -3.71
N GLN A 709 -28.50 -25.72 -3.18
CA GLN A 709 -29.66 -26.28 -2.47
C GLN A 709 -30.61 -27.01 -3.41
N ILE A 710 -30.82 -26.46 -4.61
CA ILE A 710 -31.58 -27.14 -5.66
C ILE A 710 -30.94 -28.50 -5.93
N VAL A 711 -29.63 -28.58 -6.21
CA VAL A 711 -28.93 -29.85 -6.47
C VAL A 711 -29.03 -30.84 -5.29
N LEU A 712 -28.80 -30.39 -4.06
CA LEU A 712 -28.89 -31.24 -2.85
C LEU A 712 -30.32 -31.76 -2.57
N GLU A 713 -31.34 -30.97 -2.88
CA GLU A 713 -32.74 -31.42 -2.77
C GLU A 713 -33.07 -32.48 -3.84
N HIS A 714 -32.46 -32.38 -5.03
CA HIS A 714 -32.60 -33.40 -6.07
C HIS A 714 -31.95 -34.74 -5.67
N GLU A 715 -30.72 -34.72 -5.14
CA GLU A 715 -30.04 -35.96 -4.68
C GLU A 715 -30.86 -36.69 -3.59
N ARG A 716 -31.50 -35.93 -2.69
CA ARG A 716 -32.36 -36.50 -1.63
C ARG A 716 -33.67 -37.09 -2.16
N GLU A 717 -34.24 -36.53 -3.22
CA GLU A 717 -35.46 -37.05 -3.85
C GLU A 717 -35.17 -38.33 -4.68
N GLU A 718 -33.98 -38.45 -5.30
CA GLU A 718 -33.57 -39.68 -5.99
C GLU A 718 -33.32 -40.85 -5.02
N ASP A 719 -32.69 -40.59 -3.87
CA ASP A 719 -32.44 -41.59 -2.82
C ASP A 719 -33.71 -42.09 -2.10
N THR A 720 -34.84 -41.38 -2.22
CA THR A 720 -36.13 -41.82 -1.64
C THR A 720 -37.02 -42.58 -2.63
N VAL A 721 -36.64 -42.64 -3.90
CA VAL A 721 -37.37 -43.36 -4.96
C VAL A 721 -36.73 -44.73 -5.28
N HIS A 722 -35.52 -44.99 -4.79
CA HIS A 722 -34.90 -46.32 -4.74
C HIS A 722 -35.10 -47.01 -3.39
#